data_AF-A0A5B8VCI5-F1
#
_entry.id   AF-A0A5B8VCI5-F1
#
_cell.length_a   1.000
_cell.length_b   1.000
_cell.length_c   1.000
_cell.angle_alpha   90.00
_cell.angle_beta   90.00
_cell.angle_gamma   90.00
#
_symmetry.space_group_name_H-M   'P 1'
#
loop_
_entity.id
_entity.type
_entity.pdbx_description
1 polymer ?
#
loop_
_entity_poly.entity_id
_entity_poly.type
_entity_poly.pdbx_seq_one_letter_code
_entity_poly.pdbx_strand_id
1 'polypeptide(L)'
;MLTKVLQVAVFVVLTNAVCAQATISGKVKGSKSNAVEGATVHVLNSNAVTITDAHGNFTISNIAKGSYTITIEALGYATKNEIISTGESLEILLSEDYKQLDDVTVSAEKREASLQQTALSMTSLSAKQVQQYRLWNSKELTAIVPNLYSNNSGDERNVTSIRGITTTSYDPAVTTYIDGVNQFSLDTYMPQLLDVERIEILRGPQGTLYGRNAMGGVINIITKQPTNTASGFAEISIGNHNQQRYNLGVRLPVIKDKLFFGAAAMFNKRDGFYTNEFNNSSYDKQNGFTGNYYLKYLPNQKWVITLNAKHQNTRNNGAFPLVNGVDEAFNNPYKLSQNALAKMIDNTFNASLVVNHTGNRFNFSSQTAWQQNHRYYNAPLDGDFSTLDIISIINDYGKKWNNVKVFTEELRFSSPANNAAALKWTAGAYFFHQNVPNKQATYFGEDAGYYGIPDTDFSTISTSTGKNTGIAAYGQINYTFSKKFELIAGLRYDHESKKLSVLGEYEKAGVGTIVTLPDTSATANFNAVSPKLGINIHATANNLVFATYSRGYRTGGLTQLSSDPSNPPLYPYKPEYSDNIEAGIKNNFFNDRLRVNITAFITFVTDAQVPTLVLPEAITITKNTGKLTSKGAELEVSSTPVKGLQLDYNFGYTNAKYKSLKVSSNGESIDLNGNKQIFTPDVTSMLAAQYSLLLNQKQQVKLVARAEWFYLGTTYFDLANNISQSPYQLLNTRIGVSSKHADLFFWARNITDKHYIAYAYDFGAVHLADPRTIGVSLMAKF
;
A
#
# COMPACT_ATOMS: atom_id res chain seq x y z
N MET A 1 -16.53 1.14 27.25
CA MET A 1 -15.23 1.68 26.82
C MET A 1 -15.40 2.89 25.90
N LEU A 2 -16.27 2.83 24.88
CA LEU A 2 -16.65 3.99 24.01
C LEU A 2 -17.05 5.26 24.78
N THR A 3 -17.85 5.13 25.84
CA THR A 3 -18.29 6.27 26.68
C THR A 3 -17.16 6.93 27.47
N LYS A 4 -16.10 6.18 27.81
CA LYS A 4 -14.91 6.72 28.50
C LYS A 4 -13.92 7.35 27.52
N VAL A 5 -13.81 6.85 26.29
CA VAL A 5 -13.02 7.46 25.21
C VAL A 5 -13.60 8.83 24.82
N LEU A 6 -14.94 8.94 24.77
CA LEU A 6 -15.62 10.22 24.56
C LEU A 6 -15.35 11.22 25.70
N GLN A 7 -15.26 10.75 26.94
CA GLN A 7 -14.97 11.61 28.10
C GLN A 7 -13.54 12.17 28.10
N VAL A 8 -12.55 11.41 27.57
CA VAL A 8 -11.17 11.91 27.43
C VAL A 8 -11.04 12.94 26.31
N ALA A 9 -11.81 12.80 25.22
CA ALA A 9 -11.88 13.81 24.16
C ALA A 9 -12.51 15.13 24.63
N VAL A 10 -13.37 15.08 25.66
CA VAL A 10 -14.06 16.27 26.23
C VAL A 10 -13.20 16.99 27.28
N PHE A 11 -12.21 16.34 27.90
CA PHE A 11 -11.45 16.94 29.01
C PHE A 11 -10.23 17.80 28.61
N VAL A 12 -9.86 17.87 27.32
CA VAL A 12 -8.67 18.62 26.84
C VAL A 12 -9.00 20.08 26.46
N VAL A 13 -10.24 20.53 26.53
CA VAL A 13 -10.63 21.87 26.02
C VAL A 13 -11.17 22.76 27.12
N LEU A 14 -10.28 23.41 27.87
CA LEU A 14 -10.59 24.66 28.58
C LEU A 14 -9.30 25.45 28.84
N THR A 15 -8.78 26.10 27.80
CA THR A 15 -8.04 27.39 27.86
C THR A 15 -7.70 27.84 26.43
N ASN A 16 -8.64 28.52 25.75
CA ASN A 16 -8.29 29.32 24.58
C ASN A 16 -8.04 30.75 25.04
N ALA A 17 -6.76 31.14 25.11
CA ALA A 17 -6.40 32.55 25.08
C ALA A 17 -6.81 33.14 23.72
N VAL A 18 -7.50 34.28 23.74
CA VAL A 18 -7.82 35.08 22.54
C VAL A 18 -6.49 35.56 21.96
N CYS A 19 -6.02 34.90 20.90
CA CYS A 19 -4.89 35.38 20.11
C CYS A 19 -5.45 36.21 18.95
N ALA A 20 -4.73 37.26 18.54
CA ALA A 20 -5.13 38.11 17.42
C ALA A 20 -5.33 37.25 16.16
N GLN A 21 -6.58 37.19 15.70
CA GLN A 21 -6.94 36.52 14.44
C GLN A 21 -6.52 37.42 13.28
N ALA A 22 -5.87 36.83 12.30
CA ALA A 22 -5.46 37.48 11.07
C ALA A 22 -6.19 36.84 9.89
N THR A 23 -6.01 37.46 8.73
CA THR A 23 -6.58 37.02 7.46
C THR A 23 -5.44 36.85 6.45
N ILE A 24 -5.56 35.85 5.59
CA ILE A 24 -4.80 35.71 4.36
C ILE A 24 -5.75 36.04 3.23
N SER A 25 -5.45 37.04 2.41
CA SER A 25 -6.25 37.37 1.24
C SER A 25 -5.35 37.68 0.04
N GLY A 26 -5.86 37.41 -1.14
CA GLY A 26 -5.08 37.60 -2.36
C GLY A 26 -5.86 37.30 -3.62
N LYS A 27 -5.15 37.30 -4.73
CA LYS A 27 -5.67 37.06 -6.07
C LYS A 27 -4.83 36.01 -6.80
N VAL A 28 -5.48 35.00 -7.35
CA VAL A 28 -4.86 33.99 -8.20
C VAL A 28 -5.06 34.35 -9.67
N LYS A 29 -3.96 34.44 -10.42
CA LYS A 29 -3.94 34.77 -11.84
C LYS A 29 -3.21 33.69 -12.63
N GLY A 30 -3.61 33.49 -13.88
CA GLY A 30 -2.91 32.63 -14.83
C GLY A 30 -1.70 33.32 -15.43
N SER A 31 -0.90 32.57 -16.21
CA SER A 31 0.31 33.08 -16.87
C SER A 31 0.08 34.24 -17.86
N LYS A 32 -1.16 34.52 -18.25
CA LYS A 32 -1.57 35.69 -19.06
C LYS A 32 -2.26 36.79 -18.23
N SER A 33 -2.10 36.76 -16.91
CA SER A 33 -2.71 37.68 -15.94
C SER A 33 -4.24 37.68 -15.91
N ASN A 34 -4.88 36.69 -16.52
CA ASN A 34 -6.31 36.44 -16.37
C ASN A 34 -6.62 35.91 -14.96
N ALA A 35 -7.78 36.26 -14.41
CA ALA A 35 -8.27 35.68 -13.17
C ALA A 35 -8.43 34.15 -13.30
N VAL A 36 -8.08 33.41 -12.26
CA VAL A 36 -8.34 31.97 -12.17
C VAL A 36 -9.49 31.76 -11.20
N GLU A 37 -10.68 31.56 -11.73
CA GLU A 37 -11.88 31.20 -10.97
C GLU A 37 -11.83 29.74 -10.54
N GLY A 38 -12.33 29.43 -9.34
CA GLY A 38 -12.48 28.06 -8.87
C GLY A 38 -11.17 27.38 -8.45
N ALA A 39 -10.08 28.13 -8.27
CA ALA A 39 -8.85 27.60 -7.71
C ALA A 39 -9.03 27.30 -6.22
N THR A 40 -8.65 26.11 -5.79
CA THR A 40 -8.64 25.73 -4.38
C THR A 40 -7.36 26.26 -3.74
N VAL A 41 -7.48 26.96 -2.61
CA VAL A 41 -6.35 27.44 -1.80
C VAL A 41 -6.44 26.78 -0.44
N HIS A 42 -5.45 25.96 -0.10
CA HIS A 42 -5.39 25.19 1.15
C HIS A 42 -4.14 25.55 1.95
N VAL A 43 -4.30 25.80 3.24
CA VAL A 43 -3.17 26.00 4.17
C VAL A 43 -2.74 24.65 4.73
N LEU A 44 -1.52 24.23 4.41
CA LEU A 44 -0.98 22.95 4.84
C LEU A 44 -0.93 22.82 6.37
N ASN A 45 -1.17 21.62 6.87
CA ASN A 45 -1.27 21.27 8.30
C ASN A 45 -2.38 22.02 9.05
N SER A 46 -3.44 22.42 8.34
CA SER A 46 -4.62 23.06 8.89
C SER A 46 -5.90 22.62 8.17
N ASN A 47 -7.05 22.92 8.76
CA ASN A 47 -8.35 22.71 8.13
C ASN A 47 -8.79 23.89 7.23
N ALA A 48 -7.94 24.91 7.06
CA ALA A 48 -8.30 26.14 6.37
C ALA A 48 -8.17 25.97 4.84
N VAL A 49 -9.31 26.02 4.16
CA VAL A 49 -9.43 25.93 2.70
C VAL A 49 -10.44 26.95 2.20
N THR A 50 -10.19 27.51 1.02
CA THR A 50 -11.10 28.42 0.33
C THR A 50 -11.01 28.21 -1.18
N ILE A 51 -11.94 28.80 -1.93
CA ILE A 51 -12.00 28.74 -3.39
C ILE A 51 -12.03 30.16 -3.93
N THR A 52 -11.30 30.43 -5.02
CA THR A 52 -11.30 31.74 -5.65
C THR A 52 -12.63 32.07 -6.34
N ASP A 53 -13.02 33.35 -6.28
CA ASP A 53 -14.19 33.89 -6.99
C ASP A 53 -13.94 34.06 -8.52
N ALA A 54 -14.94 34.55 -9.25
CA ALA A 54 -14.84 34.82 -10.69
C ALA A 54 -13.74 35.82 -11.08
N HIS A 55 -13.28 36.64 -10.13
CA HIS A 55 -12.18 37.57 -10.31
C HIS A 55 -10.84 36.99 -9.82
N GLY A 56 -10.81 35.75 -9.33
CA GLY A 56 -9.62 35.08 -8.81
C GLY A 56 -9.30 35.46 -7.36
N ASN A 57 -10.15 36.21 -6.67
CA ASN A 57 -9.89 36.62 -5.29
C ASN A 57 -10.19 35.50 -4.31
N PHE A 58 -9.41 35.38 -3.25
CA PHE A 58 -9.66 34.46 -2.15
C PHE A 58 -9.39 35.12 -0.80
N THR A 59 -10.05 34.59 0.24
CA THR A 59 -9.85 35.01 1.64
C THR A 59 -9.92 33.78 2.55
N ILE A 60 -8.95 33.67 3.47
CA ILE A 60 -8.90 32.73 4.58
C ILE A 60 -8.87 33.53 5.87
N SER A 61 -9.96 33.47 6.63
CA SER A 61 -10.11 34.19 7.90
C SER A 61 -9.79 33.32 9.11
N ASN A 62 -9.63 33.95 10.27
CA ASN A 62 -9.47 33.30 11.60
C ASN A 62 -8.21 32.43 11.74
N ILE A 63 -7.14 32.79 11.04
CA ILE A 63 -5.84 32.14 11.18
C ILE A 63 -4.95 32.95 12.14
N ALA A 64 -4.09 32.29 12.93
CA ALA A 64 -3.17 33.01 13.80
C ALA A 64 -2.14 33.81 12.98
N LYS A 65 -1.66 34.95 13.48
CA LYS A 65 -0.59 35.70 12.81
C LYS A 65 0.67 34.82 12.66
N GLY A 66 1.24 34.76 11.46
CA GLY A 66 2.39 33.90 11.19
C GLY A 66 2.71 33.73 9.71
N SER A 67 3.61 32.79 9.42
CA SER A 67 3.93 32.36 8.06
C SER A 67 3.38 30.96 7.81
N TYR A 68 2.83 30.71 6.63
CA TYR A 68 2.13 29.47 6.28
C TYR A 68 2.54 29.01 4.89
N THR A 69 2.55 27.70 4.66
CA THR A 69 2.62 27.16 3.30
C THR A 69 1.20 26.97 2.81
N ILE A 70 0.87 27.57 1.66
CA ILE A 70 -0.37 27.31 0.95
C ILE A 70 -0.10 26.48 -0.30
N THR A 71 -1.04 25.58 -0.60
CA THR A 71 -1.12 24.88 -1.88
C THR A 71 -2.28 25.49 -2.67
N ILE A 72 -2.00 25.82 -3.93
CA ILE A 72 -2.98 26.36 -4.87
C ILE A 72 -3.15 25.36 -6.01
N GLU A 73 -4.38 24.93 -6.24
CA GLU A 73 -4.74 23.96 -7.27
C GLU A 73 -5.85 24.51 -8.16
N ALA A 74 -5.67 24.45 -9.48
CA ALA A 74 -6.67 24.90 -10.44
C ALA A 74 -6.66 24.05 -11.72
N LEU A 75 -7.83 23.84 -12.31
CA LEU A 75 -7.96 23.04 -13.53
C LEU A 75 -7.18 23.70 -14.69
N GLY A 76 -6.28 22.94 -15.32
CA GLY A 76 -5.45 23.40 -16.44
C GLY A 76 -4.15 24.09 -16.03
N TYR A 77 -3.93 24.31 -14.73
CA TYR A 77 -2.71 24.89 -14.18
C TYR A 77 -1.92 23.86 -13.39
N ALA A 78 -0.61 24.07 -13.29
CA ALA A 78 0.25 23.29 -12.41
C ALA A 78 -0.01 23.69 -10.94
N THR A 79 -0.09 22.70 -10.05
CA THR A 79 -0.19 22.95 -8.60
C THR A 79 1.04 23.71 -8.12
N LYS A 80 0.83 24.71 -7.24
CA LYS A 80 1.90 25.54 -6.69
C LYS A 80 1.85 25.57 -5.16
N ASN A 81 2.99 25.36 -4.53
CA ASN A 81 3.21 25.55 -3.10
C ASN A 81 3.94 26.87 -2.85
N GLU A 82 3.41 27.71 -1.97
CA GLU A 82 3.98 29.02 -1.70
C GLU A 82 3.98 29.33 -0.20
N ILE A 83 5.09 29.89 0.30
CA ILE A 83 5.18 30.37 1.69
C ILE A 83 4.70 31.81 1.73
N ILE A 84 3.73 32.07 2.58
CA ILE A 84 3.05 33.37 2.69
C ILE A 84 3.00 33.84 4.15
N SER A 85 2.84 35.14 4.36
CA SER A 85 2.68 35.74 5.69
C SER A 85 1.29 36.36 5.85
N THR A 86 0.71 36.24 7.05
CA THR A 86 -0.59 36.85 7.35
C THR A 86 -0.51 38.38 7.34
N GLY A 87 -1.52 39.05 6.78
CA GLY A 87 -1.62 40.51 6.74
C GLY A 87 -1.06 41.16 5.47
N GLU A 88 -0.53 40.38 4.53
CA GLU A 88 -0.13 40.84 3.19
C GLU A 88 -1.19 40.46 2.16
N SER A 89 -1.50 41.36 1.23
CA SER A 89 -2.34 41.05 0.07
C SER A 89 -1.46 40.49 -1.04
N LEU A 90 -1.77 39.27 -1.49
CA LEU A 90 -0.86 38.48 -2.32
C LEU A 90 -1.40 38.37 -3.76
N GLU A 91 -0.49 38.42 -4.73
CA GLU A 91 -0.77 38.07 -6.12
C GLU A 91 -0.02 36.79 -6.49
N ILE A 92 -0.77 35.71 -6.74
CA ILE A 92 -0.23 34.38 -7.02
C ILE A 92 -0.41 34.10 -8.52
N LEU A 93 0.71 33.90 -9.22
CA LEU A 93 0.71 33.50 -10.63
C LEU A 93 0.84 31.99 -10.75
N LEU A 94 -0.14 31.37 -11.42
CA LEU A 94 -0.12 29.95 -11.80
C LEU A 94 0.36 29.77 -13.24
N SER A 95 1.24 28.80 -13.43
CA SER A 95 1.66 28.32 -14.74
C SER A 95 0.68 27.27 -15.26
N GLU A 96 0.50 27.21 -16.58
CA GLU A 96 -0.29 26.14 -17.20
C GLU A 96 0.37 24.77 -16.98
N ASP A 97 -0.43 23.71 -16.85
CA ASP A 97 0.01 22.34 -16.52
C ASP A 97 1.03 21.74 -17.52
N TYR A 98 1.12 22.28 -18.73
CA TYR A 98 2.07 21.86 -19.76
C TYR A 98 3.39 22.64 -19.74
N LYS A 99 3.48 23.73 -18.96
CA LYS A 99 4.70 24.56 -18.85
C LYS A 99 5.56 24.20 -17.66
N GLN A 100 5.01 23.51 -16.66
CA GLN A 100 5.64 23.28 -15.37
C GLN A 100 5.07 21.99 -14.75
N LEU A 101 5.88 21.27 -13.97
CA LEU A 101 5.44 20.12 -13.17
C LEU A 101 4.70 20.59 -11.92
N ASP A 102 3.73 19.80 -11.47
CA ASP A 102 3.00 20.06 -10.24
C ASP A 102 3.94 20.03 -9.03
N ASP A 103 3.79 21.01 -8.13
CA ASP A 103 4.25 20.85 -6.75
C ASP A 103 3.46 19.73 -6.09
N VAL A 104 4.18 18.83 -5.42
CA VAL A 104 3.58 17.63 -4.84
C VAL A 104 3.58 17.76 -3.33
N THR A 105 2.39 17.81 -2.74
CA THR A 105 2.18 17.73 -1.30
C THR A 105 2.03 16.28 -0.88
N VAL A 106 2.70 15.91 0.22
CA VAL A 106 2.69 14.56 0.79
C VAL A 106 2.42 14.59 2.29
N SER A 107 1.85 13.51 2.81
CA SER A 107 1.52 13.30 4.23
C SER A 107 2.46 12.31 4.93
N ALA A 108 3.61 12.02 4.30
CA ALA A 108 4.59 11.01 4.65
C ALA A 108 4.98 10.96 6.13
N GLU A 109 5.16 12.12 6.76
CA GLU A 109 5.62 12.22 8.15
C GLU A 109 4.46 12.51 9.12
N LYS A 110 3.25 12.01 8.78
CA LYS A 110 1.99 12.28 9.49
C LYS A 110 1.65 13.79 9.55
N ARG A 111 2.27 14.56 8.65
CA ARG A 111 2.16 16.01 8.45
C ARG A 111 2.30 16.30 6.97
N GLU A 112 1.64 17.37 6.52
CA GLU A 112 1.70 17.82 5.13
C GLU A 112 2.98 18.59 4.87
N ALA A 113 3.69 18.21 3.80
CA ALA A 113 4.92 18.85 3.36
C ALA A 113 5.10 18.73 1.85
N SER A 114 5.94 19.58 1.27
CA SER A 114 6.37 19.41 -0.13
C SER A 114 7.27 18.19 -0.27
N LEU A 115 7.03 17.35 -1.28
CA LEU A 115 7.83 16.17 -1.61
C LEU A 115 9.32 16.52 -1.80
N GLN A 116 9.60 17.65 -2.43
CA GLN A 116 10.96 18.12 -2.71
C GLN A 116 11.68 18.66 -1.47
N GLN A 117 10.94 18.92 -0.39
CA GLN A 117 11.46 19.36 0.91
C GLN A 117 11.43 18.25 1.97
N THR A 118 11.03 17.04 1.60
CA THR A 118 10.89 15.92 2.54
C THR A 118 12.11 15.00 2.47
N ALA A 119 12.73 14.73 3.62
CA ALA A 119 14.00 14.01 3.83
C ALA A 119 13.93 12.48 3.70
N LEU A 120 13.23 11.98 2.70
CA LEU A 120 13.11 10.54 2.50
C LEU A 120 12.88 10.18 1.04
N SER A 121 13.36 9.00 0.67
CA SER A 121 13.14 8.44 -0.66
C SER A 121 11.68 8.05 -0.83
N MET A 122 10.96 8.83 -1.63
CA MET A 122 9.52 8.70 -1.79
C MET A 122 9.10 8.92 -3.23
N THR A 123 8.17 8.10 -3.69
CA THR A 123 7.40 8.32 -4.92
C THR A 123 5.98 8.74 -4.52
N SER A 124 5.42 9.74 -5.20
CA SER A 124 4.02 10.13 -5.03
C SER A 124 3.34 10.13 -6.39
N LEU A 125 2.22 9.41 -6.49
CA LEU A 125 1.43 9.25 -7.69
C LEU A 125 0.12 10.01 -7.50
N SER A 126 -0.08 11.07 -8.28
CA SER A 126 -1.33 11.84 -8.30
C SER A 126 -2.51 11.05 -8.87
N ALA A 127 -3.74 11.49 -8.62
CA ALA A 127 -4.94 10.91 -9.24
C ALA A 127 -4.84 10.83 -10.78
N LYS A 128 -4.22 11.84 -11.41
CA LYS A 128 -3.95 11.87 -12.86
C LYS A 128 -3.01 10.74 -13.27
N GLN A 129 -1.92 10.52 -12.53
CA GLN A 129 -1.00 9.42 -12.80
C GLN A 129 -1.63 8.05 -12.53
N VAL A 130 -2.40 7.90 -11.44
CA VAL A 130 -3.18 6.68 -11.16
C VAL A 130 -4.07 6.31 -12.35
N GLN A 131 -4.77 7.30 -12.95
CA GLN A 131 -5.58 7.08 -14.15
C GLN A 131 -4.73 6.80 -15.40
N GLN A 132 -3.62 7.52 -15.60
CA GLN A 132 -2.75 7.39 -16.78
C GLN A 132 -2.06 6.02 -16.86
N TYR A 133 -1.50 5.55 -15.74
CA TYR A 133 -0.93 4.20 -15.60
C TYR A 133 -2.00 3.11 -15.47
N ARG A 134 -3.27 3.52 -15.33
CA ARG A 134 -4.45 2.66 -15.12
C ARG A 134 -4.35 1.78 -13.88
N LEU A 135 -3.82 2.32 -12.78
CA LEU A 135 -3.60 1.58 -11.54
C LEU A 135 -4.94 1.10 -10.95
N TRP A 136 -5.28 -0.16 -11.18
CA TRP A 136 -6.50 -0.81 -10.68
C TRP A 136 -6.22 -1.66 -9.44
N ASN A 137 -4.98 -2.09 -9.28
CA ASN A 137 -4.52 -2.89 -8.17
C ASN A 137 -3.13 -2.39 -7.75
N SER A 138 -2.83 -2.42 -6.45
CA SER A 138 -1.53 -2.01 -5.93
C SER A 138 -0.34 -2.86 -6.40
N LYS A 139 -0.55 -4.09 -6.92
CA LYS A 139 0.51 -4.87 -7.58
C LYS A 139 1.10 -4.17 -8.81
N GLU A 140 0.31 -3.29 -9.44
CA GLU A 140 0.70 -2.52 -10.63
C GLU A 140 1.68 -1.38 -10.32
N LEU A 141 2.02 -1.15 -9.04
CA LEU A 141 3.10 -0.24 -8.65
C LEU A 141 4.50 -0.76 -9.03
N THR A 142 4.59 -2.06 -9.36
CA THR A 142 5.83 -2.72 -9.76
C THR A 142 6.56 -1.94 -10.86
N ALA A 143 7.85 -1.66 -10.64
CA ALA A 143 8.73 -0.87 -11.50
C ALA A 143 8.32 0.59 -11.78
N ILE A 144 7.06 1.00 -11.56
CA ILE A 144 6.69 2.42 -11.48
C ILE A 144 7.41 3.07 -10.31
N VAL A 145 7.45 2.40 -9.17
CA VAL A 145 8.29 2.80 -8.04
C VAL A 145 9.64 2.08 -8.15
N PRO A 146 10.78 2.80 -8.11
CA PRO A 146 12.10 2.15 -8.13
C PRO A 146 12.25 1.10 -7.02
N ASN A 147 12.83 -0.04 -7.37
CA ASN A 147 13.08 -1.17 -6.47
C ASN A 147 11.83 -1.75 -5.80
N LEU A 148 10.64 -1.53 -6.37
CA LEU A 148 9.40 -2.13 -5.90
C LEU A 148 9.00 -3.27 -6.83
N TYR A 149 8.70 -4.42 -6.23
CA TYR A 149 8.08 -5.58 -6.88
C TYR A 149 6.88 -6.04 -6.06
N SER A 150 5.76 -6.34 -6.71
CA SER A 150 4.55 -6.79 -6.05
C SER A 150 3.76 -7.74 -6.95
N ASN A 151 3.41 -8.91 -6.43
CA ASN A 151 2.61 -9.91 -7.15
C ASN A 151 1.88 -10.84 -6.18
N ASN A 152 1.00 -11.71 -6.70
CA ASN A 152 0.28 -12.71 -5.89
C ASN A 152 0.20 -14.05 -6.62
N SER A 153 -0.14 -15.11 -5.88
CA SER A 153 -0.29 -16.48 -6.41
C SER A 153 -1.66 -16.75 -7.03
N GLY A 154 -2.44 -15.70 -7.33
CA GLY A 154 -3.78 -15.79 -7.91
C GLY A 154 -4.91 -15.84 -6.87
N ASP A 155 -4.64 -15.50 -5.62
CA ASP A 155 -5.60 -15.43 -4.50
C ASP A 155 -5.87 -13.98 -4.00
N GLU A 156 -5.44 -13.00 -4.80
CA GLU A 156 -5.50 -11.56 -4.55
C GLU A 156 -4.70 -11.01 -3.35
N ARG A 157 -3.85 -11.81 -2.69
CA ARG A 157 -2.96 -11.30 -1.63
C ARG A 157 -1.60 -10.92 -2.19
N ASN A 158 -1.38 -9.63 -2.37
CA ASN A 158 -0.13 -9.13 -2.95
C ASN A 158 1.04 -9.24 -1.96
N VAL A 159 2.03 -10.04 -2.31
CA VAL A 159 3.35 -10.04 -1.68
C VAL A 159 4.16 -8.90 -2.29
N THR A 160 4.57 -7.95 -1.45
CA THR A 160 5.29 -6.75 -1.89
C THR A 160 6.71 -6.74 -1.31
N SER A 161 7.66 -6.40 -2.17
CA SER A 161 9.08 -6.17 -1.87
C SER A 161 9.43 -4.74 -2.21
N ILE A 162 10.12 -4.05 -1.30
CA ILE A 162 10.77 -2.76 -1.58
C ILE A 162 12.23 -2.89 -1.18
N ARG A 163 13.15 -2.54 -2.10
CA ARG A 163 14.60 -2.61 -1.87
C ARG A 163 15.07 -3.99 -1.40
N GLY A 164 14.40 -5.05 -1.85
CA GLY A 164 14.72 -6.41 -1.45
C GLY A 164 14.42 -6.74 0.01
N ILE A 165 13.50 -6.00 0.63
CA ILE A 165 12.93 -6.33 1.93
C ILE A 165 11.51 -6.85 1.68
N THR A 166 11.32 -8.14 1.88
CA THR A 166 10.06 -8.84 1.59
C THR A 166 9.84 -10.00 2.55
N THR A 167 8.62 -10.52 2.54
CA THR A 167 8.19 -11.69 3.30
C THR A 167 6.99 -12.33 2.62
N THR A 168 6.94 -13.65 2.66
CA THR A 168 5.78 -14.46 2.25
C THR A 168 4.82 -14.79 3.40
N SER A 169 5.16 -14.38 4.63
CA SER A 169 4.26 -14.44 5.80
C SER A 169 3.07 -13.49 5.66
N TYR A 170 1.99 -13.82 6.37
CA TYR A 170 0.80 -12.98 6.58
C TYR A 170 1.09 -11.63 7.25
N ASP A 171 2.19 -11.53 7.99
CA ASP A 171 2.72 -10.26 8.51
C ASP A 171 3.66 -9.64 7.46
N PRO A 172 3.20 -8.61 6.70
CA PRO A 172 3.97 -8.06 5.58
C PRO A 172 5.21 -7.27 6.04
N ALA A 173 6.19 -7.13 5.16
CA ALA A 173 7.39 -6.31 5.39
C ALA A 173 7.22 -4.86 4.92
N VAL A 174 6.22 -4.64 4.05
CA VAL A 174 5.78 -3.34 3.55
C VAL A 174 4.31 -3.18 3.97
N THR A 175 4.04 -2.20 4.82
CA THR A 175 2.68 -1.95 5.31
C THR A 175 1.91 -1.04 4.37
N THR A 176 0.60 -1.28 4.24
CA THR A 176 -0.30 -0.44 3.45
C THR A 176 -1.23 0.32 4.39
N TYR A 177 -1.44 1.60 4.11
CA TYR A 177 -2.41 2.46 4.78
C TYR A 177 -3.44 2.93 3.77
N ILE A 178 -4.71 2.95 4.16
CA ILE A 178 -5.79 3.52 3.35
C ILE A 178 -6.51 4.57 4.20
N ASP A 179 -6.39 5.84 3.81
CA ASP A 179 -6.86 7.00 4.59
C ASP A 179 -6.41 6.98 6.06
N GLY A 180 -5.15 6.60 6.30
CA GLY A 180 -4.57 6.50 7.64
C GLY A 180 -4.88 5.21 8.41
N VAL A 181 -5.73 4.32 7.89
CA VAL A 181 -6.01 3.01 8.50
C VAL A 181 -4.99 1.97 8.02
N ASN A 182 -4.21 1.41 8.95
CA ASN A 182 -3.25 0.33 8.68
C ASN A 182 -3.97 -0.94 8.21
N GLN A 183 -3.54 -1.53 7.09
CA GLN A 183 -3.94 -2.86 6.67
C GLN A 183 -3.06 -3.90 7.39
N PHE A 184 -3.54 -4.41 8.53
CA PHE A 184 -2.77 -5.13 9.55
C PHE A 184 -2.01 -6.39 9.08
N SER A 185 -2.60 -7.13 8.15
CA SER A 185 -2.06 -8.37 7.58
C SER A 185 -2.51 -8.52 6.12
N LEU A 186 -1.97 -9.51 5.41
CA LEU A 186 -2.43 -9.85 4.07
C LEU A 186 -3.91 -10.29 4.00
N ASP A 187 -4.53 -10.63 5.14
CA ASP A 187 -5.97 -11.00 5.19
C ASP A 187 -6.88 -9.77 5.31
N THR A 188 -6.48 -8.72 6.01
CA THR A 188 -7.29 -7.49 6.13
C THR A 188 -6.99 -6.47 5.02
N TYR A 189 -6.15 -6.85 4.07
CA TYR A 189 -5.63 -6.03 2.99
C TYR A 189 -6.66 -5.85 1.85
N MET A 190 -6.80 -4.61 1.36
CA MET A 190 -7.63 -4.26 0.20
C MET A 190 -6.73 -3.90 -0.99
N PRO A 191 -6.44 -4.83 -1.91
CA PRO A 191 -5.52 -4.59 -3.03
C PRO A 191 -6.05 -3.68 -4.13
N GLN A 192 -7.37 -3.67 -4.33
CA GLN A 192 -8.04 -2.98 -5.44
C GLN A 192 -8.18 -1.49 -5.14
N LEU A 193 -7.89 -0.66 -6.14
CA LEU A 193 -7.88 0.79 -6.03
C LEU A 193 -9.23 1.38 -6.50
N LEU A 194 -9.82 2.23 -5.64
CA LEU A 194 -11.08 2.91 -5.90
C LEU A 194 -10.96 4.39 -5.50
N ASP A 195 -11.22 5.27 -6.46
CA ASP A 195 -11.38 6.72 -6.26
C ASP A 195 -10.22 7.38 -5.50
N VAL A 196 -9.01 7.02 -5.92
CA VAL A 196 -7.74 7.45 -5.33
C VAL A 196 -7.46 8.90 -5.68
N GLU A 197 -7.09 9.68 -4.68
CA GLU A 197 -6.57 11.05 -4.81
C GLU A 197 -5.07 11.03 -5.07
N ARG A 198 -4.34 10.23 -4.31
CA ARG A 198 -2.92 9.98 -4.51
C ARG A 198 -2.44 8.72 -3.80
N ILE A 199 -1.30 8.20 -4.23
CA ILE A 199 -0.58 7.11 -3.57
C ILE A 199 0.82 7.61 -3.22
N GLU A 200 1.18 7.56 -1.94
CA GLU A 200 2.51 7.92 -1.44
C GLU A 200 3.25 6.64 -1.07
N ILE A 201 4.44 6.40 -1.64
CA ILE A 201 5.25 5.23 -1.36
C ILE A 201 6.56 5.67 -0.70
N LEU A 202 6.71 5.35 0.57
CA LEU A 202 7.89 5.62 1.38
C LEU A 202 8.81 4.40 1.29
N ARG A 203 10.02 4.58 0.77
CA ARG A 203 11.00 3.50 0.65
C ARG A 203 11.96 3.51 1.84
N GLY A 204 12.39 2.31 2.23
CA GLY A 204 13.18 2.11 3.44
C GLY A 204 12.34 2.12 4.71
N PRO A 205 12.95 1.78 5.86
CA PRO A 205 12.23 1.57 7.10
C PRO A 205 11.52 2.81 7.62
N GLN A 206 10.25 2.64 8.04
CA GLN A 206 9.39 3.71 8.59
C GLN A 206 8.87 3.39 10.00
N GLY A 207 9.63 2.60 10.76
CA GLY A 207 9.24 2.13 12.10
C GLY A 207 8.88 3.26 13.06
N THR A 208 9.56 4.40 13.02
CA THR A 208 9.34 5.51 13.97
C THR A 208 7.93 6.09 13.94
N LEU A 209 7.33 6.30 12.76
CA LEU A 209 6.00 6.92 12.64
C LEU A 209 4.88 5.92 12.31
N TYR A 210 5.22 4.78 11.72
CA TYR A 210 4.23 3.78 11.27
C TYR A 210 4.28 2.47 12.10
N GLY A 211 5.35 2.22 12.85
CA GLY A 211 5.46 1.07 13.74
C GLY A 211 5.82 -0.24 13.02
N ARG A 212 5.22 -1.34 13.49
CA ARG A 212 5.45 -2.70 12.97
C ARG A 212 5.22 -2.81 11.46
N ASN A 213 5.86 -3.80 10.83
CA ASN A 213 5.64 -4.20 9.44
C ASN A 213 5.98 -3.11 8.40
N ALA A 214 6.76 -2.11 8.81
CA ALA A 214 7.25 -1.03 7.96
C ALA A 214 8.78 -1.13 7.77
N MET A 215 9.28 -2.35 7.48
CA MET A 215 10.70 -2.62 7.33
C MET A 215 11.24 -2.20 5.96
N GLY A 216 10.54 -2.58 4.89
CA GLY A 216 10.90 -2.19 3.52
C GLY A 216 10.34 -0.83 3.11
N GLY A 217 9.22 -0.43 3.70
CA GLY A 217 8.53 0.81 3.36
C GLY A 217 7.08 0.86 3.79
N VAL A 218 6.38 1.88 3.30
CA VAL A 218 4.95 2.12 3.50
C VAL A 218 4.31 2.50 2.17
N ILE A 219 3.16 1.93 1.86
CA ILE A 219 2.28 2.37 0.77
C ILE A 219 1.08 3.08 1.42
N ASN A 220 0.96 4.39 1.25
CA ASN A 220 -0.11 5.19 1.81
C ASN A 220 -1.06 5.64 0.69
N ILE A 221 -2.27 5.10 0.69
CA ILE A 221 -3.32 5.38 -0.30
C ILE A 221 -4.29 6.39 0.31
N ILE A 222 -4.46 7.53 -0.36
CA ILE A 222 -5.42 8.56 0.03
C ILE A 222 -6.51 8.59 -1.02
N THR A 223 -7.77 8.49 -0.59
CA THR A 223 -8.94 8.58 -1.47
C THR A 223 -9.49 10.00 -1.50
N LYS A 224 -10.15 10.36 -2.60
CA LYS A 224 -10.65 11.73 -2.80
C LYS A 224 -11.74 12.07 -1.80
N GLN A 225 -11.60 13.17 -1.08
CA GLN A 225 -12.60 13.65 -0.13
C GLN A 225 -13.57 14.67 -0.76
N PRO A 226 -14.79 14.84 -0.20
CA PRO A 226 -15.70 15.88 -0.66
C PRO A 226 -15.25 17.29 -0.22
N THR A 227 -15.56 18.28 -1.05
CA THR A 227 -15.27 19.72 -0.84
C THR A 227 -16.55 20.55 -0.95
N ASN A 228 -16.45 21.88 -0.91
CA ASN A 228 -17.56 22.81 -1.13
C ASN A 228 -18.09 22.85 -2.58
N THR A 229 -17.47 22.11 -3.48
CA THR A 229 -17.92 21.96 -4.86
C THR A 229 -18.43 20.55 -5.06
N ALA A 230 -19.68 20.43 -5.53
CA ALA A 230 -20.22 19.14 -5.94
C ALA A 230 -19.38 18.59 -7.09
N SER A 231 -19.01 17.31 -7.01
CA SER A 231 -18.28 16.63 -8.08
C SER A 231 -18.63 15.15 -8.13
N GLY A 232 -18.50 14.56 -9.30
CA GLY A 232 -18.72 13.14 -9.49
C GLY A 232 -18.08 12.62 -10.77
N PHE A 233 -18.09 11.30 -10.90
CA PHE A 233 -17.65 10.62 -12.10
C PHE A 233 -18.39 9.30 -12.29
N ALA A 234 -18.50 8.88 -13.53
CA ALA A 234 -18.90 7.53 -13.91
C ALA A 234 -17.89 7.01 -14.94
N GLU A 235 -17.38 5.80 -14.74
CA GLU A 235 -16.42 5.15 -15.64
C GLU A 235 -16.92 3.77 -16.02
N ILE A 236 -16.85 3.46 -17.31
CA ILE A 236 -17.07 2.13 -17.87
C ILE A 236 -15.78 1.72 -18.57
N SER A 237 -15.24 0.57 -18.19
CA SER A 237 -14.05 -0.03 -18.78
C SER A 237 -14.38 -1.47 -19.18
N ILE A 238 -14.27 -1.78 -20.47
CA ILE A 238 -14.52 -3.11 -21.04
C ILE A 238 -13.30 -3.60 -21.83
N GLY A 239 -13.09 -4.91 -21.91
CA GLY A 239 -11.94 -5.47 -22.61
C GLY A 239 -12.04 -6.96 -22.93
N ASN A 240 -10.94 -7.53 -23.44
CA ASN A 240 -10.83 -8.98 -23.65
C ASN A 240 -10.96 -9.77 -22.33
N HIS A 241 -11.16 -11.09 -22.44
CA HIS A 241 -11.49 -11.97 -21.31
C HIS A 241 -12.76 -11.52 -20.56
N ASN A 242 -13.71 -10.92 -21.29
CA ASN A 242 -14.96 -10.37 -20.73
C ASN A 242 -14.71 -9.43 -19.54
N GLN A 243 -13.61 -8.66 -19.59
CA GLN A 243 -13.30 -7.67 -18.57
C GLN A 243 -14.41 -6.62 -18.56
N GLN A 244 -15.01 -6.41 -17.39
CA GLN A 244 -16.05 -5.41 -17.13
C GLN A 244 -15.71 -4.71 -15.82
N ARG A 245 -15.55 -3.40 -15.89
CA ARG A 245 -15.25 -2.56 -14.73
C ARG A 245 -16.11 -1.30 -14.79
N TYR A 246 -16.91 -1.10 -13.75
CA TYR A 246 -17.81 0.04 -13.62
C TYR A 246 -17.49 0.78 -12.34
N ASN A 247 -17.11 2.05 -12.44
CA ASN A 247 -16.86 2.91 -11.29
C ASN A 247 -17.87 4.05 -11.28
N LEU A 248 -18.38 4.40 -10.11
CA LEU A 248 -19.25 5.55 -9.90
C LEU A 248 -18.81 6.25 -8.63
N GLY A 249 -18.74 7.58 -8.65
CA GLY A 249 -18.46 8.35 -7.44
C GLY A 249 -19.16 9.70 -7.44
N VAL A 250 -19.52 10.16 -6.24
CA VAL A 250 -20.19 11.44 -6.01
C VAL A 250 -19.69 12.06 -4.70
N ARG A 251 -19.57 13.38 -4.70
CA ARG A 251 -19.11 14.22 -3.59
C ARG A 251 -20.00 15.45 -3.53
N LEU A 252 -20.65 15.66 -2.39
CA LEU A 252 -21.65 16.70 -2.23
C LEU A 252 -21.41 17.50 -0.95
N PRO A 253 -21.40 18.83 -1.00
CA PRO A 253 -21.62 19.67 0.17
C PRO A 253 -23.11 19.61 0.54
N VAL A 254 -23.49 18.72 1.45
CA VAL A 254 -24.88 18.63 1.97
C VAL A 254 -25.28 19.95 2.63
N ILE A 255 -24.36 20.53 3.40
CA ILE A 255 -24.42 21.90 3.92
C ILE A 255 -23.05 22.51 3.67
N LYS A 256 -22.97 23.54 2.81
CA LYS A 256 -21.72 24.25 2.52
C LYS A 256 -21.00 24.63 3.81
N ASP A 257 -19.68 24.48 3.80
CA ASP A 257 -18.76 24.78 4.90
C ASP A 257 -18.97 23.97 6.19
N LYS A 258 -19.91 23.03 6.22
CA LYS A 258 -20.32 22.35 7.46
C LYS A 258 -20.49 20.84 7.34
N LEU A 259 -21.18 20.33 6.32
CA LEU A 259 -21.49 18.91 6.20
C LEU A 259 -21.31 18.44 4.76
N PHE A 260 -20.51 17.39 4.59
CA PHE A 260 -20.14 16.86 3.30
C PHE A 260 -20.37 15.36 3.26
N PHE A 261 -20.88 14.88 2.15
CA PHE A 261 -21.09 13.46 1.87
C PHE A 261 -20.26 13.06 0.65
N GLY A 262 -19.67 11.88 0.70
CA GLY A 262 -18.98 11.28 -0.44
C GLY A 262 -19.27 9.79 -0.52
N ALA A 263 -19.43 9.27 -1.73
CA ALA A 263 -19.59 7.85 -1.98
C ALA A 263 -18.91 7.47 -3.29
N ALA A 264 -18.21 6.34 -3.30
CA ALA A 264 -17.67 5.72 -4.49
C ALA A 264 -17.95 4.22 -4.46
N ALA A 265 -18.26 3.66 -5.62
CA ALA A 265 -18.54 2.24 -5.80
C ALA A 265 -17.88 1.72 -7.06
N MET A 266 -17.53 0.44 -7.04
CA MET A 266 -16.84 -0.24 -8.11
C MET A 266 -17.32 -1.67 -8.23
N PHE A 267 -17.73 -2.05 -9.43
CA PHE A 267 -17.89 -3.45 -9.82
C PHE A 267 -16.77 -3.83 -10.76
N ASN A 268 -16.13 -4.98 -10.53
CA ASN A 268 -15.08 -5.52 -11.39
C ASN A 268 -15.37 -6.99 -11.67
N LYS A 269 -15.26 -7.43 -12.92
CA LYS A 269 -15.42 -8.81 -13.35
C LYS A 269 -14.48 -9.11 -14.51
N ARG A 270 -13.90 -10.31 -14.50
CA ARG A 270 -13.10 -10.87 -15.59
C ARG A 270 -13.38 -12.37 -15.66
N ASP A 271 -13.55 -12.92 -16.86
CA ASP A 271 -13.55 -14.37 -17.04
C ASP A 271 -12.12 -14.92 -16.93
N GLY A 272 -12.00 -16.21 -16.67
CA GLY A 272 -10.71 -16.89 -16.58
C GLY A 272 -9.90 -16.81 -17.85
N PHE A 273 -8.58 -16.91 -17.73
CA PHE A 273 -7.73 -17.20 -18.89
C PHE A 273 -7.01 -18.55 -18.78
N TYR A 274 -6.95 -19.17 -17.61
CA TYR A 274 -6.57 -20.57 -17.47
C TYR A 274 -7.69 -21.50 -17.94
N THR A 275 -7.32 -22.64 -18.48
CA THR A 275 -8.22 -23.78 -18.71
C THR A 275 -7.81 -24.92 -17.79
N ASN A 276 -8.76 -25.50 -17.06
CA ASN A 276 -8.54 -26.72 -16.30
C ASN A 276 -8.78 -27.93 -17.21
N GLU A 277 -7.73 -28.62 -17.62
CA GLU A 277 -7.80 -29.75 -18.54
C GLU A 277 -8.37 -31.01 -17.90
N PHE A 278 -8.38 -31.10 -16.55
CA PHE A 278 -9.00 -32.23 -15.83
C PHE A 278 -10.50 -32.38 -16.16
N ASN A 279 -11.22 -31.26 -16.31
CA ASN A 279 -12.66 -31.26 -16.59
C ASN A 279 -13.07 -30.30 -17.74
N ASN A 280 -12.08 -29.79 -18.48
CA ASN A 280 -12.23 -28.86 -19.60
C ASN A 280 -13.06 -27.60 -19.26
N SER A 281 -12.83 -27.01 -18.07
CA SER A 281 -13.55 -25.82 -17.59
C SER A 281 -12.66 -24.58 -17.49
N SER A 282 -13.26 -23.39 -17.46
CA SER A 282 -12.55 -22.10 -17.28
C SER A 282 -11.99 -21.96 -15.87
N TYR A 283 -10.71 -21.60 -15.81
CA TYR A 283 -9.87 -21.29 -14.62
C TYR A 283 -10.29 -19.96 -13.95
N ASP A 284 -9.78 -19.59 -12.77
CA ASP A 284 -9.44 -18.22 -12.31
C ASP A 284 -10.45 -17.06 -12.48
N LYS A 285 -11.72 -17.35 -12.68
CA LYS A 285 -12.73 -16.32 -12.93
C LYS A 285 -12.94 -15.46 -11.69
N GLN A 286 -12.79 -14.14 -11.85
CA GLN A 286 -12.86 -13.17 -10.75
C GLN A 286 -14.03 -12.20 -10.91
N ASN A 287 -14.70 -11.89 -9.80
CA ASN A 287 -15.61 -10.76 -9.72
C ASN A 287 -15.63 -10.19 -8.32
N GLY A 288 -15.91 -8.89 -8.21
CA GLY A 288 -16.04 -8.25 -6.91
C GLY A 288 -16.75 -6.91 -6.95
N PHE A 289 -17.15 -6.48 -5.77
CA PHE A 289 -17.77 -5.19 -5.52
C PHE A 289 -17.03 -4.50 -4.37
N THR A 290 -16.68 -3.23 -4.59
CA THR A 290 -16.01 -2.39 -3.59
C THR A 290 -16.81 -1.11 -3.41
N GLY A 291 -17.06 -0.73 -2.16
CA GLY A 291 -17.74 0.51 -1.79
C GLY A 291 -16.92 1.32 -0.80
N ASN A 292 -17.01 2.64 -0.90
CA ASN A 292 -16.32 3.58 -0.03
C ASN A 292 -17.20 4.82 0.24
N TYR A 293 -17.48 5.11 1.51
CA TYR A 293 -18.47 6.12 1.91
C TYR A 293 -17.90 7.03 3.00
N TYR A 294 -18.07 8.34 2.88
CA TYR A 294 -17.59 9.34 3.84
C TYR A 294 -18.71 10.28 4.27
N LEU A 295 -18.70 10.62 5.55
CA LEU A 295 -19.39 11.78 6.10
C LEU A 295 -18.36 12.66 6.80
N LYS A 296 -18.19 13.89 6.31
CA LYS A 296 -17.26 14.87 6.87
C LYS A 296 -18.05 16.04 7.44
N TYR A 297 -17.89 16.28 8.73
CA TYR A 297 -18.58 17.32 9.48
C TYR A 297 -17.56 18.31 10.06
N LEU A 298 -17.80 19.59 9.83
CA LEU A 298 -17.03 20.71 10.34
C LEU A 298 -17.91 21.46 11.35
N PRO A 299 -17.89 21.12 12.65
CA PRO A 299 -18.61 21.89 13.66
C PRO A 299 -18.25 23.39 13.63
N ASN A 300 -16.98 23.67 13.33
CA ASN A 300 -16.41 25.00 13.08
C ASN A 300 -15.05 24.83 12.37
N GLN A 301 -14.37 25.94 12.06
CA GLN A 301 -13.08 25.94 11.33
C GLN A 301 -11.93 25.19 12.03
N LYS A 302 -12.01 24.97 13.35
CA LYS A 302 -10.95 24.27 14.10
C LYS A 302 -11.16 22.77 14.16
N TRP A 303 -12.39 22.28 14.01
CA TRP A 303 -12.72 20.88 14.20
C TRP A 303 -13.20 20.24 12.89
N VAL A 304 -12.64 19.10 12.54
CA VAL A 304 -13.09 18.26 11.42
C VAL A 304 -13.31 16.85 11.94
N ILE A 305 -14.52 16.33 11.76
CA ILE A 305 -14.89 14.96 12.12
C ILE A 305 -15.21 14.23 10.83
N THR A 306 -14.51 13.12 10.56
CA THR A 306 -14.71 12.32 9.35
C THR A 306 -15.03 10.88 9.73
N LEU A 307 -16.22 10.43 9.36
CA LEU A 307 -16.60 9.02 9.41
C LEU A 307 -16.37 8.42 8.01
N ASN A 308 -15.73 7.25 7.95
CA ASN A 308 -15.55 6.50 6.73
C ASN A 308 -15.91 5.02 6.92
N ALA A 309 -16.53 4.43 5.90
CA ALA A 309 -16.78 3.00 5.80
C ALA A 309 -16.41 2.50 4.40
N LYS A 310 -15.68 1.38 4.35
CA LYS A 310 -15.30 0.67 3.14
C LYS A 310 -15.71 -0.79 3.24
N HIS A 311 -16.07 -1.40 2.12
CA HIS A 311 -16.19 -2.84 2.01
C HIS A 311 -15.68 -3.31 0.67
N GLN A 312 -15.21 -4.56 0.62
CA GLN A 312 -14.82 -5.26 -0.59
C GLN A 312 -15.33 -6.71 -0.49
N ASN A 313 -16.08 -7.14 -1.49
CA ASN A 313 -16.52 -8.52 -1.64
C ASN A 313 -15.89 -9.07 -2.92
N THR A 314 -14.98 -10.03 -2.80
CA THR A 314 -14.36 -10.70 -3.93
C THR A 314 -14.83 -12.15 -4.00
N ARG A 315 -15.11 -12.63 -5.21
CA ARG A 315 -15.28 -14.04 -5.55
C ARG A 315 -14.24 -14.42 -6.60
N ASN A 316 -13.50 -15.49 -6.34
CA ASN A 316 -12.52 -16.05 -7.26
C ASN A 316 -12.81 -17.54 -7.43
N ASN A 317 -13.27 -17.94 -8.62
CA ASN A 317 -13.53 -19.32 -8.97
C ASN A 317 -12.26 -19.89 -9.62
N GLY A 318 -11.46 -20.63 -8.85
CA GLY A 318 -10.11 -21.02 -9.25
C GLY A 318 -9.02 -20.10 -8.68
N ALA A 319 -9.02 -19.92 -7.36
CA ALA A 319 -7.87 -19.32 -6.68
C ALA A 319 -6.68 -20.29 -6.74
N PHE A 320 -5.45 -19.76 -6.78
CA PHE A 320 -4.24 -20.55 -7.01
C PHE A 320 -4.22 -21.32 -8.34
N PRO A 321 -4.34 -20.65 -9.50
CA PRO A 321 -4.08 -21.24 -10.81
C PRO A 321 -2.58 -21.51 -10.98
N LEU A 322 -2.14 -22.55 -10.27
CA LEU A 322 -0.77 -23.01 -10.18
C LEU A 322 -0.58 -24.24 -11.06
N VAL A 323 0.60 -24.31 -11.68
CA VAL A 323 1.06 -25.42 -12.52
C VAL A 323 2.34 -25.97 -11.90
N ASN A 324 2.40 -27.29 -11.69
CA ASN A 324 3.61 -27.93 -11.20
C ASN A 324 4.69 -27.97 -12.30
N GLY A 325 5.80 -27.29 -12.05
CA GLY A 325 6.95 -27.24 -12.96
C GLY A 325 6.99 -25.99 -13.83
N VAL A 326 8.19 -25.38 -13.89
CA VAL A 326 8.43 -24.17 -14.71
C VAL A 326 8.27 -24.48 -16.19
N ASP A 327 8.88 -25.56 -16.68
CA ASP A 327 8.84 -25.92 -18.11
C ASP A 327 7.41 -26.20 -18.57
N GLU A 328 6.61 -26.88 -17.75
CA GLU A 328 5.20 -27.17 -18.05
C GLU A 328 4.39 -25.87 -18.17
N ALA A 329 4.55 -24.95 -17.21
CA ALA A 329 3.87 -23.66 -17.24
C ALA A 329 4.19 -22.86 -18.51
N PHE A 330 5.42 -22.91 -19.03
CA PHE A 330 5.82 -22.19 -20.24
C PHE A 330 5.48 -22.92 -21.54
N ASN A 331 5.55 -24.25 -21.56
CA ASN A 331 5.20 -25.07 -22.73
C ASN A 331 3.69 -25.07 -22.98
N ASN A 332 2.90 -25.04 -21.91
CA ASN A 332 1.44 -25.05 -21.93
C ASN A 332 0.87 -23.84 -21.15
N PRO A 333 1.10 -22.60 -21.63
CA PRO A 333 0.72 -21.40 -20.90
C PRO A 333 -0.80 -21.34 -20.71
N TYR A 334 -1.20 -21.01 -19.48
CA TYR A 334 -2.61 -20.90 -19.08
C TYR A 334 -3.40 -22.22 -19.19
N LYS A 335 -2.72 -23.34 -19.05
CA LYS A 335 -3.32 -24.65 -18.85
C LYS A 335 -2.86 -25.21 -17.51
N LEU A 336 -3.80 -25.82 -16.79
CA LEU A 336 -3.53 -26.52 -15.54
C LEU A 336 -4.43 -27.76 -15.49
N SER A 337 -4.11 -28.68 -14.59
CA SER A 337 -4.90 -29.89 -14.38
C SER A 337 -5.06 -30.09 -12.88
N GLN A 338 -6.13 -29.53 -12.33
CA GLN A 338 -6.45 -29.58 -10.90
C GLN A 338 -7.76 -30.32 -10.69
N ASN A 339 -7.80 -31.28 -9.77
CA ASN A 339 -8.97 -32.12 -9.55
C ASN A 339 -10.04 -31.47 -8.66
N ALA A 340 -9.69 -30.42 -7.91
CA ALA A 340 -10.62 -29.68 -7.04
C ALA A 340 -10.84 -28.24 -7.53
N LEU A 341 -12.11 -27.82 -7.61
CA LEU A 341 -12.51 -26.47 -8.03
C LEU A 341 -13.14 -25.68 -6.88
N ALA A 342 -12.30 -25.05 -6.08
CA ALA A 342 -12.75 -24.14 -5.03
C ALA A 342 -13.15 -22.77 -5.57
N LYS A 343 -14.24 -22.21 -5.02
CA LYS A 343 -14.53 -20.78 -5.11
C LYS A 343 -14.14 -20.10 -3.80
N MET A 344 -13.15 -19.23 -3.89
CA MET A 344 -12.78 -18.32 -2.82
C MET A 344 -13.87 -17.26 -2.64
N ILE A 345 -14.31 -17.11 -1.39
CA ILE A 345 -15.22 -16.08 -0.92
C ILE A 345 -14.45 -15.21 0.04
N ASP A 346 -14.23 -13.96 -0.32
CA ASP A 346 -13.50 -13.00 0.49
C ASP A 346 -14.33 -11.74 0.73
N ASN A 347 -14.48 -11.34 2.00
CA ASN A 347 -15.31 -10.20 2.39
C ASN A 347 -14.59 -9.37 3.45
N THR A 348 -14.16 -8.17 3.06
CA THR A 348 -13.48 -7.21 3.92
C THR A 348 -14.38 -6.03 4.22
N PHE A 349 -14.40 -5.58 5.47
CA PHE A 349 -15.08 -4.38 5.92
C PHE A 349 -14.14 -3.55 6.81
N ASN A 350 -14.00 -2.27 6.50
CA ASN A 350 -13.22 -1.31 7.27
C ASN A 350 -14.08 -0.10 7.62
N ALA A 351 -14.07 0.34 8.88
CA ALA A 351 -14.71 1.59 9.30
C ALA A 351 -13.74 2.41 10.14
N SER A 352 -13.76 3.73 9.99
CA SER A 352 -12.92 4.63 10.79
C SER A 352 -13.59 5.94 11.13
N LEU A 353 -13.29 6.46 12.31
CA LEU A 353 -13.67 7.79 12.77
C LEU A 353 -12.40 8.60 13.01
N VAL A 354 -12.27 9.74 12.34
CA VAL A 354 -11.16 10.68 12.50
C VAL A 354 -11.68 11.98 13.07
N VAL A 355 -11.08 12.46 14.17
CA VAL A 355 -11.37 13.76 14.78
C VAL A 355 -10.09 14.58 14.76
N ASN A 356 -10.08 15.65 13.97
CA ASN A 356 -8.96 16.59 13.87
C ASN A 356 -9.31 17.94 14.53
N HIS A 357 -8.37 18.46 15.30
CA HIS A 357 -8.40 19.80 15.87
C HIS A 357 -7.18 20.60 15.41
N THR A 358 -7.41 21.78 14.84
CA THR A 358 -6.35 22.78 14.57
C THR A 358 -6.35 23.83 15.67
N GLY A 359 -5.25 23.88 16.43
CA GLY A 359 -5.08 24.79 17.56
C GLY A 359 -3.90 25.74 17.39
N ASN A 360 -3.86 26.79 18.22
CA ASN A 360 -2.80 27.80 18.17
C ASN A 360 -1.47 27.32 18.79
N ARG A 361 -1.52 26.33 19.69
CA ARG A 361 -0.35 25.78 20.38
C ARG A 361 0.04 24.40 19.87
N PHE A 362 -0.94 23.59 19.52
CA PHE A 362 -0.76 22.27 18.93
C PHE A 362 -1.98 21.91 18.09
N ASN A 363 -1.77 21.03 17.14
CA ASN A 363 -2.82 20.30 16.45
C ASN A 363 -3.03 18.95 17.14
N PHE A 364 -4.27 18.46 17.16
CA PHE A 364 -4.63 17.16 17.71
C PHE A 364 -5.40 16.33 16.69
N SER A 365 -5.17 15.02 16.67
CA SER A 365 -5.90 14.05 15.85
C SER A 365 -6.16 12.80 16.67
N SER A 366 -7.37 12.27 16.61
CA SER A 366 -7.72 10.90 17.02
C SER A 366 -8.23 10.14 15.80
N GLN A 367 -7.74 8.92 15.60
CA GLN A 367 -8.20 8.02 14.55
C GLN A 367 -8.53 6.64 15.15
N THR A 368 -9.81 6.35 15.25
CA THR A 368 -10.33 5.03 15.64
C THR A 368 -10.66 4.24 14.38
N ALA A 369 -10.29 2.96 14.32
CA ALA A 369 -10.71 2.09 13.22
C ALA A 369 -11.09 0.67 13.68
N TRP A 370 -11.99 0.07 12.91
CA TRP A 370 -12.41 -1.32 13.00
C TRP A 370 -12.27 -1.98 11.63
N GLN A 371 -11.64 -3.15 11.58
CA GLN A 371 -11.49 -3.94 10.37
C GLN A 371 -11.98 -5.36 10.64
N GLN A 372 -12.62 -5.95 9.63
CA GLN A 372 -13.04 -7.33 9.63
C GLN A 372 -12.78 -7.95 8.26
N ASN A 373 -12.24 -9.15 8.21
CA ASN A 373 -12.12 -9.95 7.00
C ASN A 373 -12.64 -11.36 7.25
N HIS A 374 -13.53 -11.85 6.38
CA HIS A 374 -14.00 -13.24 6.39
C HIS A 374 -13.73 -13.88 5.03
N ARG A 375 -12.77 -14.80 5.01
CA ARG A 375 -12.27 -15.48 3.81
C ARG A 375 -12.36 -17.00 3.97
N TYR A 376 -12.96 -17.68 3.00
CA TYR A 376 -13.05 -19.14 2.98
C TYR A 376 -13.24 -19.67 1.54
N TYR A 377 -13.07 -20.97 1.36
CA TYR A 377 -13.33 -21.71 0.13
C TYR A 377 -14.59 -22.55 0.32
N ASN A 378 -15.57 -22.40 -0.56
CA ASN A 378 -16.87 -23.08 -0.43
C ASN A 378 -16.84 -24.59 -0.78
N ALA A 379 -15.70 -25.07 -1.25
CA ALA A 379 -15.40 -26.44 -1.60
C ALA A 379 -13.90 -26.67 -1.30
N PRO A 380 -13.44 -27.92 -1.19
CA PRO A 380 -12.03 -28.21 -1.01
C PRO A 380 -11.20 -27.57 -2.15
N LEU A 381 -10.13 -26.90 -1.76
CA LEU A 381 -9.12 -26.34 -2.67
C LEU A 381 -8.06 -27.41 -2.94
N ASP A 382 -7.70 -27.62 -4.20
CA ASP A 382 -6.64 -28.56 -4.57
C ASP A 382 -5.31 -28.09 -3.95
N GLY A 383 -4.68 -28.97 -3.18
CA GLY A 383 -3.46 -28.69 -2.42
C GLY A 383 -2.19 -29.28 -3.05
N ASP A 384 -2.32 -30.21 -3.99
CA ASP A 384 -1.21 -30.81 -4.74
C ASP A 384 -1.12 -30.30 -6.19
N PHE A 385 -2.16 -29.59 -6.65
CA PHE A 385 -2.24 -28.95 -7.96
C PHE A 385 -2.09 -29.95 -9.12
N SER A 386 -2.73 -31.11 -8.98
CA SER A 386 -2.64 -32.22 -9.94
C SER A 386 -4.00 -32.87 -10.21
N THR A 387 -4.02 -33.88 -11.08
CA THR A 387 -5.23 -34.67 -11.35
C THR A 387 -5.51 -35.74 -10.30
N LEU A 388 -4.56 -35.99 -9.39
CA LEU A 388 -4.62 -37.07 -8.40
C LEU A 388 -5.33 -36.57 -7.13
N ASP A 389 -6.14 -37.40 -6.50
CA ASP A 389 -6.78 -37.08 -5.21
C ASP A 389 -5.83 -37.31 -4.04
N ILE A 390 -4.82 -36.45 -3.91
CA ILE A 390 -3.78 -36.59 -2.89
C ILE A 390 -4.04 -35.64 -1.74
N ILE A 391 -4.08 -34.32 -1.99
CA ILE A 391 -4.20 -33.31 -0.93
C ILE A 391 -5.24 -32.27 -1.31
N SER A 392 -6.18 -32.01 -0.41
CA SER A 392 -7.12 -30.89 -0.53
C SER A 392 -7.21 -30.08 0.76
N ILE A 393 -7.43 -28.77 0.63
CA ILE A 393 -7.56 -27.84 1.75
C ILE A 393 -9.03 -27.47 1.96
N ILE A 394 -9.54 -27.68 3.16
CA ILE A 394 -10.90 -27.33 3.57
C ILE A 394 -10.82 -26.27 4.66
N ASN A 395 -11.47 -25.11 4.48
CA ASN A 395 -11.49 -24.08 5.52
C ASN A 395 -12.87 -23.45 5.75
N ASP A 396 -13.94 -23.99 5.15
CA ASP A 396 -15.30 -23.58 5.50
C ASP A 396 -15.81 -24.35 6.72
N TYR A 397 -15.50 -23.83 7.91
CA TYR A 397 -16.03 -24.31 9.18
C TYR A 397 -17.08 -23.35 9.77
N GLY A 398 -17.66 -22.50 8.93
CA GLY A 398 -18.63 -21.47 9.31
C GLY A 398 -18.03 -20.17 9.86
N LYS A 399 -18.88 -19.14 9.95
CA LYS A 399 -18.50 -17.72 10.16
C LYS A 399 -17.71 -17.38 11.44
N LYS A 400 -17.58 -18.32 12.38
CA LYS A 400 -16.77 -18.13 13.60
C LYS A 400 -15.27 -18.26 13.30
N TRP A 401 -14.91 -19.00 12.26
CA TRP A 401 -13.54 -19.24 11.83
C TRP A 401 -13.19 -18.40 10.61
N ASN A 402 -11.90 -18.22 10.37
CA ASN A 402 -11.33 -17.49 9.24
C ASN A 402 -11.93 -16.09 9.11
N ASN A 403 -12.21 -15.47 10.27
CA ASN A 403 -12.88 -14.20 10.42
C ASN A 403 -12.03 -13.26 11.29
N VAL A 404 -11.05 -12.64 10.66
CA VAL A 404 -10.07 -11.75 11.29
C VAL A 404 -10.75 -10.45 11.69
N LYS A 405 -10.49 -9.98 12.91
CA LYS A 405 -11.00 -8.69 13.42
C LYS A 405 -9.87 -7.88 14.02
N VAL A 406 -9.83 -6.59 13.72
CA VAL A 406 -8.83 -5.65 14.21
C VAL A 406 -9.50 -4.37 14.69
N PHE A 407 -9.12 -3.91 15.87
CA PHE A 407 -9.45 -2.59 16.38
C PHE A 407 -8.16 -1.79 16.57
N THR A 408 -8.16 -0.51 16.18
CA THR A 408 -7.01 0.38 16.34
C THR A 408 -7.44 1.76 16.85
N GLU A 409 -6.57 2.41 17.63
CA GLU A 409 -6.69 3.82 18.03
C GLU A 409 -5.34 4.51 17.91
N GLU A 410 -5.27 5.63 17.20
CA GLU A 410 -4.11 6.52 17.15
C GLU A 410 -4.47 7.90 17.71
N LEU A 411 -3.74 8.34 18.73
CA LEU A 411 -3.77 9.72 19.24
C LEU A 411 -2.50 10.44 18.80
N ARG A 412 -2.63 11.58 18.12
CA ARG A 412 -1.49 12.34 17.60
C ARG A 412 -1.60 13.82 17.96
N PHE A 413 -0.48 14.38 18.39
CA PHE A 413 -0.25 15.80 18.62
C PHE A 413 0.86 16.29 17.70
N SER A 414 0.78 17.53 17.24
CA SER A 414 1.85 18.11 16.43
C SER A 414 1.93 19.62 16.62
N SER A 415 3.09 20.21 16.29
CA SER A 415 3.20 21.66 16.26
C SER A 415 2.28 22.27 15.19
N PRO A 416 1.77 23.51 15.40
CA PRO A 416 0.86 24.16 14.46
C PRO A 416 1.44 24.35 13.05
N ALA A 417 0.58 24.75 12.10
CA ALA A 417 0.94 25.01 10.70
C ALA A 417 1.92 26.19 10.49
N ASN A 418 2.14 27.03 11.50
CA ASN A 418 2.99 28.21 11.38
C ASN A 418 4.47 27.84 11.15
N ASN A 419 5.01 28.29 10.02
CA ASN A 419 6.39 28.07 9.58
C ASN A 419 7.44 28.93 10.30
N ALA A 420 7.04 29.92 11.09
CA ALA A 420 7.99 30.78 11.81
C ALA A 420 8.78 30.03 12.91
N ALA A 421 8.29 28.88 13.37
CA ALA A 421 8.97 28.09 14.39
C ALA A 421 10.11 27.26 13.79
N ALA A 422 11.32 27.47 14.30
CA ALA A 422 12.49 26.65 13.98
C ALA A 422 12.33 25.17 14.40
N LEU A 423 11.45 24.90 15.36
CA LEU A 423 11.18 23.56 15.87
C LEU A 423 9.78 23.09 15.44
N LYS A 424 9.73 22.06 14.60
CA LYS A 424 8.51 21.32 14.25
C LYS A 424 8.54 19.96 14.93
N TRP A 425 7.40 19.49 15.41
CA TRP A 425 7.33 18.20 16.09
C TRP A 425 5.99 17.49 15.87
N THR A 426 6.02 16.17 16.03
CA THR A 426 4.86 15.27 16.08
C THR A 426 5.10 14.27 17.18
N ALA A 427 4.09 13.97 17.99
CA ALA A 427 4.13 12.92 19.01
C ALA A 427 2.80 12.21 19.08
N GLY A 428 2.79 10.93 19.44
CA GLY A 428 1.56 10.17 19.51
C GLY A 428 1.64 8.88 20.27
N ALA A 429 0.48 8.30 20.49
CA ALA A 429 0.29 6.97 21.05
C ALA A 429 -0.56 6.14 20.10
N TYR A 430 -0.27 4.84 20.03
CA TYR A 430 -0.97 3.90 19.17
C TYR A 430 -1.37 2.66 19.97
N PHE A 431 -2.59 2.19 19.77
CA PHE A 431 -3.11 0.97 20.37
C PHE A 431 -3.76 0.10 19.30
N PHE A 432 -3.61 -1.23 19.43
CA PHE A 432 -4.40 -2.17 18.66
C PHE A 432 -4.76 -3.42 19.43
N HIS A 433 -5.86 -4.05 19.01
CA HIS A 433 -6.26 -5.38 19.42
C HIS A 433 -6.72 -6.17 18.19
N GLN A 434 -6.19 -7.38 18.01
CA GLN A 434 -6.47 -8.25 16.87
C GLN A 434 -6.88 -9.63 17.35
N ASN A 435 -7.92 -10.19 16.73
CA ASN A 435 -8.39 -11.55 16.93
C ASN A 435 -8.39 -12.30 15.59
N VAL A 436 -7.68 -13.43 15.53
CA VAL A 436 -7.41 -14.22 14.32
C VAL A 436 -7.82 -15.68 14.59
N PRO A 437 -9.12 -16.00 14.55
CA PRO A 437 -9.58 -17.38 14.62
C PRO A 437 -9.40 -18.04 13.25
N ASN A 438 -8.73 -19.19 13.21
CA ASN A 438 -8.51 -19.97 11.99
C ASN A 438 -8.86 -21.44 12.27
N LYS A 439 -9.56 -22.06 11.33
CA LYS A 439 -9.79 -23.50 11.32
C LYS A 439 -9.68 -23.99 9.88
N GLN A 440 -8.86 -25.00 9.68
CA GLN A 440 -8.54 -25.56 8.38
C GLN A 440 -8.25 -27.05 8.51
N ALA A 441 -8.71 -27.84 7.56
CA ALA A 441 -8.25 -29.21 7.34
C ALA A 441 -7.39 -29.31 6.10
N THR A 442 -6.43 -30.21 6.19
CA THR A 442 -5.79 -30.85 5.04
C THR A 442 -6.40 -32.25 4.94
N TYR A 443 -7.14 -32.49 3.87
CA TYR A 443 -7.69 -33.79 3.50
C TYR A 443 -6.67 -34.55 2.65
N PHE A 444 -6.48 -35.83 2.95
CA PHE A 444 -5.66 -36.75 2.19
C PHE A 444 -6.56 -37.77 1.53
N GLY A 445 -6.60 -37.78 0.20
CA GLY A 445 -7.54 -38.56 -0.60
C GLY A 445 -7.07 -39.99 -0.92
N GLU A 446 -7.75 -40.63 -1.86
CA GLU A 446 -7.50 -42.03 -2.24
C GLU A 446 -6.11 -42.24 -2.86
N ASP A 447 -5.56 -41.24 -3.54
CA ASP A 447 -4.26 -41.30 -4.21
C ASP A 447 -3.09 -40.91 -3.29
N ALA A 448 -3.35 -40.54 -2.03
CA ALA A 448 -2.32 -40.08 -1.08
C ALA A 448 -1.17 -41.10 -0.90
N GLY A 449 -1.46 -42.39 -1.04
CA GLY A 449 -0.47 -43.46 -0.96
C GLY A 449 0.66 -43.36 -2.00
N TYR A 450 0.40 -42.80 -3.19
CA TYR A 450 1.44 -42.61 -4.22
C TYR A 450 2.53 -41.63 -3.79
N TYR A 451 2.24 -40.76 -2.82
CA TYR A 451 3.17 -39.79 -2.25
C TYR A 451 3.77 -40.24 -0.91
N GLY A 452 3.66 -41.54 -0.60
CA GLY A 452 4.24 -42.13 0.61
C GLY A 452 3.46 -41.81 1.88
N ILE A 453 2.21 -41.34 1.76
CA ILE A 453 1.32 -41.12 2.90
C ILE A 453 0.77 -42.48 3.33
N PRO A 454 0.95 -42.88 4.59
CA PRO A 454 0.67 -44.25 5.04
C PRO A 454 -0.82 -44.59 5.15
N ASP A 455 -1.69 -43.60 4.97
CA ASP A 455 -3.13 -43.72 5.10
C ASP A 455 -3.86 -42.88 4.04
N THR A 456 -5.13 -43.18 3.79
CA THR A 456 -6.01 -42.47 2.84
C THR A 456 -7.34 -42.10 3.49
N ASP A 457 -8.05 -41.17 2.86
CA ASP A 457 -9.41 -40.74 3.22
C ASP A 457 -9.53 -40.22 4.66
N PHE A 458 -8.58 -39.38 5.05
CA PHE A 458 -8.54 -38.75 6.37
C PHE A 458 -8.26 -37.25 6.27
N SER A 459 -8.65 -36.51 7.30
CA SER A 459 -8.33 -35.09 7.45
C SER A 459 -7.44 -34.87 8.67
N THR A 460 -6.39 -34.07 8.53
CA THR A 460 -5.75 -33.40 9.67
C THR A 460 -6.33 -32.00 9.81
N ILE A 461 -6.98 -31.72 10.93
CA ILE A 461 -7.64 -30.46 11.22
C ILE A 461 -6.74 -29.66 12.18
N SER A 462 -6.37 -28.45 11.77
CA SER A 462 -5.75 -27.46 12.63
C SER A 462 -6.76 -26.38 13.01
N THR A 463 -6.96 -26.19 14.31
CA THR A 463 -7.73 -25.08 14.87
C THR A 463 -6.79 -24.17 15.62
N SER A 464 -6.75 -22.88 15.29
CA SER A 464 -5.94 -21.91 16.01
C SER A 464 -6.70 -20.62 16.30
N THR A 465 -6.35 -19.96 17.41
CA THR A 465 -6.88 -18.64 17.75
C THR A 465 -5.76 -17.74 18.23
N GLY A 466 -5.41 -16.74 17.40
CA GLY A 466 -4.48 -15.69 17.76
C GLY A 466 -5.19 -14.49 18.40
N LYS A 467 -4.67 -13.99 19.51
CA LYS A 467 -5.07 -12.72 20.14
C LYS A 467 -3.84 -11.85 20.35
N ASN A 468 -3.74 -10.77 19.58
CA ASN A 468 -2.58 -9.86 19.61
C ASN A 468 -3.02 -8.51 20.14
N THR A 469 -2.28 -7.96 21.10
CA THR A 469 -2.54 -6.62 21.64
C THR A 469 -1.23 -5.85 21.67
N GLY A 470 -1.22 -4.62 21.18
CA GLY A 470 -0.03 -3.80 21.21
C GLY A 470 -0.32 -2.35 21.55
N ILE A 471 0.67 -1.73 22.19
CA ILE A 471 0.69 -0.31 22.54
C ILE A 471 2.04 0.29 22.16
N ALA A 472 2.03 1.55 21.73
CA ALA A 472 3.24 2.26 21.41
C ALA A 472 3.14 3.74 21.74
N ALA A 473 4.30 4.35 21.96
CA ALA A 473 4.49 5.78 22.06
C ALA A 473 5.60 6.21 21.09
N TYR A 474 5.40 7.33 20.40
CA TYR A 474 6.34 7.84 19.42
C TYR A 474 6.45 9.36 19.43
N GLY A 475 7.57 9.86 18.93
CA GLY A 475 7.80 11.27 18.70
C GLY A 475 8.84 11.50 17.60
N GLN A 476 8.69 12.60 16.87
CA GLN A 476 9.66 13.09 15.91
C GLN A 476 9.76 14.61 16.00
N ILE A 477 10.97 15.11 15.87
CA ILE A 477 11.33 16.52 15.87
C ILE A 477 12.10 16.82 14.57
N ASN A 478 11.74 17.92 13.92
CA ASN A 478 12.49 18.53 12.83
C ASN A 478 12.94 19.92 13.33
N TYR A 479 14.24 20.14 13.44
CA TYR A 479 14.83 21.37 13.97
C TYR A 479 15.67 22.09 12.92
N THR A 480 15.17 23.22 12.45
CA THR A 480 15.82 24.12 11.49
C THR A 480 16.72 25.11 12.22
N PHE A 481 17.99 24.77 12.42
CA PHE A 481 18.94 25.62 13.15
C PHE A 481 19.61 26.69 12.29
N SER A 482 19.46 26.61 10.96
CA SER A 482 19.83 27.68 10.02
C SER A 482 18.94 27.60 8.78
N LYS A 483 18.97 28.63 7.92
CA LYS A 483 18.23 28.61 6.63
C LYS A 483 18.62 27.45 5.70
N LYS A 484 19.78 26.83 5.91
CA LYS A 484 20.32 25.76 5.06
C LYS A 484 20.25 24.38 5.68
N PHE A 485 20.17 24.28 7.00
CA PHE A 485 20.33 23.00 7.69
C PHE A 485 19.16 22.71 8.62
N GLU A 486 18.62 21.50 8.49
CA GLU A 486 17.60 20.95 9.37
C GLU A 486 18.02 19.56 9.86
N LEU A 487 17.81 19.29 11.15
CA LEU A 487 18.02 17.99 11.77
C LEU A 487 16.69 17.31 12.04
N ILE A 488 16.63 16.01 11.83
CA ILE A 488 15.49 15.16 12.15
C ILE A 488 15.93 14.16 13.21
N ALA A 489 15.14 14.05 14.27
CA ALA A 489 15.31 13.04 15.29
C ALA A 489 13.95 12.48 15.70
N GLY A 490 13.80 11.16 15.68
CA GLY A 490 12.57 10.51 16.11
C GLY A 490 12.84 9.19 16.81
N LEU A 491 11.91 8.81 17.67
CA LEU A 491 11.96 7.58 18.45
C LEU A 491 10.56 7.03 18.63
N ARG A 492 10.46 5.70 18.57
CA ARG A 492 9.26 4.97 18.93
C ARG A 492 9.60 3.77 19.78
N TYR A 493 8.77 3.51 20.77
CA TYR A 493 8.76 2.30 21.57
C TYR A 493 7.44 1.55 21.37
N ASP A 494 7.51 0.30 20.96
CA ASP A 494 6.37 -0.60 20.83
C ASP A 494 6.48 -1.74 21.85
N HIS A 495 5.35 -2.09 22.47
CA HIS A 495 5.17 -3.28 23.28
C HIS A 495 3.99 -4.08 22.74
N GLU A 496 4.19 -5.36 22.46
CA GLU A 496 3.18 -6.25 21.89
C GLU A 496 3.11 -7.57 22.66
N SER A 497 1.89 -8.00 22.99
CA SER A 497 1.59 -9.30 23.58
C SER A 497 0.81 -10.14 22.58
N LYS A 498 1.31 -11.35 22.30
CA LYS A 498 0.67 -12.32 21.40
C LYS A 498 0.32 -13.57 22.18
N LYS A 499 -0.97 -13.90 22.22
CA LYS A 499 -1.47 -15.19 22.72
C LYS A 499 -1.91 -16.04 21.54
N LEU A 500 -1.47 -17.29 21.50
CA LEU A 500 -1.88 -18.26 20.50
C LEU A 500 -2.41 -19.52 21.20
N SER A 501 -3.61 -19.95 20.81
CA SER A 501 -4.19 -21.25 21.16
C SER A 501 -4.20 -22.14 19.92
N VAL A 502 -3.89 -23.43 20.08
CA VAL A 502 -3.86 -24.43 19.00
C VAL A 502 -4.48 -25.74 19.46
N LEU A 503 -5.17 -26.40 18.54
CA LEU A 503 -5.75 -27.74 18.69
C LEU A 503 -5.55 -28.46 17.35
N GLY A 504 -5.03 -29.68 17.41
CA GLY A 504 -4.86 -30.56 16.26
C GLY A 504 -5.75 -31.78 16.39
N GLU A 505 -6.46 -32.12 15.32
CA GLU A 505 -7.36 -33.25 15.25
C GLU A 505 -7.04 -34.08 14.00
N TYR A 506 -7.18 -35.39 14.09
CA TYR A 506 -7.19 -36.33 12.98
C TYR A 506 -8.61 -36.87 12.86
N GLU A 507 -9.18 -36.84 11.68
CA GLU A 507 -10.55 -37.29 11.43
C GLU A 507 -10.57 -38.26 10.26
N LYS A 508 -11.12 -39.45 10.49
CA LYS A 508 -11.32 -40.46 9.46
C LYS A 508 -12.72 -41.08 9.59
N ALA A 509 -13.37 -41.29 8.45
CA ALA A 509 -14.68 -41.93 8.40
C ALA A 509 -14.63 -43.32 9.05
N GLY A 510 -15.58 -43.62 9.94
CA GLY A 510 -15.65 -44.90 10.67
C GLY A 510 -14.71 -45.03 11.88
N VAL A 511 -13.68 -44.18 12.00
CA VAL A 511 -12.76 -44.14 13.16
C VAL A 511 -13.16 -43.03 14.16
N GLY A 512 -13.76 -41.95 13.67
CA GLY A 512 -14.10 -40.77 14.47
C GLY A 512 -12.94 -39.77 14.55
N THR A 513 -13.14 -38.70 15.33
CA THR A 513 -12.13 -37.64 15.50
C THR A 513 -11.22 -37.95 16.68
N ILE A 514 -9.90 -37.97 16.44
CA ILE A 514 -8.84 -38.19 17.42
C ILE A 514 -8.08 -36.88 17.64
N VAL A 515 -7.89 -36.47 18.88
CA VAL A 515 -7.07 -35.30 19.20
C VAL A 515 -5.59 -35.67 19.06
N THR A 516 -4.89 -35.07 18.09
CA THR A 516 -3.45 -35.29 17.85
C THR A 516 -2.58 -34.26 18.54
N LEU A 517 -3.12 -33.07 18.81
CA LEU A 517 -2.50 -32.04 19.64
C LEU A 517 -3.58 -31.46 20.56
N PRO A 518 -3.49 -31.63 21.89
CA PRO A 518 -4.49 -31.10 22.80
C PRO A 518 -4.57 -29.56 22.74
N ASP A 519 -5.73 -29.01 23.10
CA ASP A 519 -5.93 -27.55 23.20
C ASP A 519 -4.89 -26.95 24.15
N THR A 520 -3.91 -26.28 23.56
CA THR A 520 -2.75 -25.73 24.24
C THR A 520 -2.63 -24.25 23.89
N SER A 521 -2.22 -23.42 24.85
CA SER A 521 -2.02 -21.99 24.61
C SER A 521 -0.74 -21.46 25.24
N ALA A 522 -0.15 -20.47 24.57
CA ALA A 522 1.04 -19.77 25.05
C ALA A 522 0.88 -18.27 24.81
N THR A 523 1.63 -17.48 25.58
CA THR A 523 1.70 -16.02 25.43
C THR A 523 3.17 -15.61 25.36
N ALA A 524 3.51 -14.76 24.40
CA ALA A 524 4.82 -14.14 24.29
C ALA A 524 4.68 -12.62 24.19
N ASN A 525 5.67 -11.91 24.74
CA ASN A 525 5.73 -10.46 24.73
C ASN A 525 6.97 -10.00 23.98
N PHE A 526 6.82 -8.94 23.19
CA PHE A 526 7.87 -8.39 22.34
C PHE A 526 7.96 -6.88 22.54
N ASN A 527 9.18 -6.37 22.53
CA ASN A 527 9.46 -4.94 22.57
C ASN A 527 10.32 -4.55 21.37
N ALA A 528 10.10 -3.35 20.84
CA ALA A 528 10.92 -2.80 19.77
C ALA A 528 11.15 -1.31 19.95
N VAL A 529 12.36 -0.88 19.60
CA VAL A 529 12.74 0.54 19.57
C VAL A 529 13.12 0.90 18.14
N SER A 530 12.45 1.91 17.57
CA SER A 530 12.62 2.33 16.18
C SER A 530 13.09 3.79 16.10
N PRO A 531 14.40 4.05 16.17
CA PRO A 531 14.95 5.39 15.98
C PRO A 531 14.95 5.84 14.51
N LYS A 532 14.91 7.16 14.32
CA LYS A 532 15.17 7.85 13.05
C LYS A 532 16.08 9.05 13.31
N LEU A 533 17.12 9.18 12.51
CA LEU A 533 18.01 10.35 12.49
C LEU A 533 18.15 10.82 11.05
N GLY A 534 18.19 12.13 10.84
CA GLY A 534 18.36 12.70 9.51
C GLY A 534 18.96 14.09 9.53
N ILE A 535 19.58 14.45 8.41
CA ILE A 535 20.04 15.79 8.13
C ILE A 535 19.60 16.21 6.74
N ASN A 536 19.09 17.43 6.65
CA ASN A 536 18.72 18.10 5.42
C ASN A 536 19.63 19.28 5.18
N ILE A 537 20.09 19.41 3.94
CA ILE A 537 20.85 20.55 3.44
C ILE A 537 20.06 21.16 2.29
N HIS A 538 19.38 22.26 2.58
CA HIS A 538 18.66 23.07 1.61
C HIS A 538 19.64 23.98 0.89
N ALA A 539 20.18 23.52 -0.25
CA ALA A 539 21.11 24.32 -1.05
C ALA A 539 20.40 25.54 -1.67
N THR A 540 19.15 25.34 -2.11
CA THR A 540 18.21 26.38 -2.56
C THR A 540 16.78 26.00 -2.13
N ALA A 541 15.77 26.80 -2.47
CA ALA A 541 14.36 26.44 -2.28
C ALA A 541 13.91 25.21 -3.11
N ASN A 542 14.71 24.80 -4.11
CA ASN A 542 14.36 23.74 -5.07
C ASN A 542 15.35 22.57 -5.07
N ASN A 543 16.37 22.61 -4.21
CA ASN A 543 17.43 21.61 -4.13
C ASN A 543 17.63 21.17 -2.68
N LEU A 544 17.38 19.89 -2.42
CA LEU A 544 17.59 19.26 -1.12
C LEU A 544 18.64 18.15 -1.27
N VAL A 545 19.65 18.17 -0.40
CA VAL A 545 20.50 17.02 -0.13
C VAL A 545 20.12 16.48 1.24
N PHE A 546 19.96 15.16 1.37
CA PHE A 546 19.60 14.55 2.64
C PHE A 546 20.41 13.30 2.90
N ALA A 547 20.56 12.96 4.18
CA ALA A 547 21.01 11.65 4.63
C ALA A 547 20.19 11.23 5.84
N THR A 548 19.80 9.96 5.90
CA THR A 548 19.01 9.43 7.01
C THR A 548 19.49 8.06 7.46
N TYR A 549 19.30 7.81 8.75
CA TYR A 549 19.31 6.49 9.37
C TYR A 549 17.91 6.20 9.90
N SER A 550 17.38 5.02 9.59
CA SER A 550 16.09 4.59 10.14
C SER A 550 16.10 3.09 10.45
N ARG A 551 15.38 2.73 11.51
CA ARG A 551 15.12 1.33 11.86
C ARG A 551 13.63 1.02 11.71
N GLY A 552 13.36 -0.11 11.09
CA GLY A 552 12.04 -0.75 11.07
C GLY A 552 12.13 -2.12 11.70
N TYR A 553 10.98 -2.69 12.03
CA TYR A 553 10.93 -4.03 12.58
C TYR A 553 9.64 -4.75 12.19
N ARG A 554 9.72 -6.07 12.23
CA ARG A 554 8.57 -6.96 12.28
C ARG A 554 8.60 -7.65 13.64
N THR A 555 7.44 -7.70 14.28
CA THR A 555 7.31 -8.28 15.61
C THR A 555 7.63 -9.79 15.61
N GLY A 556 7.94 -10.34 16.77
CA GLY A 556 8.08 -11.78 16.95
C GLY A 556 6.71 -12.48 16.96
N GLY A 557 6.72 -13.77 17.25
CA GLY A 557 5.48 -14.54 17.34
C GLY A 557 5.69 -15.91 17.94
N LEU A 558 4.62 -16.71 17.88
CA LEU A 558 4.57 -18.09 18.36
C LEU A 558 4.34 -18.98 17.14
N THR A 559 5.06 -20.09 17.05
CA THR A 559 4.82 -21.10 16.00
C THR A 559 3.58 -21.92 16.31
N GLN A 560 2.73 -22.19 15.32
CA GLN A 560 1.46 -22.90 15.54
C GLN A 560 1.65 -24.38 15.83
N LEU A 561 2.54 -25.04 15.10
CA LEU A 561 2.79 -26.47 15.21
C LEU A 561 4.31 -26.70 15.33
N SER A 562 4.69 -27.80 15.96
CA SER A 562 6.06 -28.32 15.93
C SER A 562 5.99 -29.83 16.09
N SER A 563 6.67 -30.57 15.21
CA SER A 563 6.88 -32.02 15.36
C SER A 563 8.16 -32.37 16.09
N ASP A 564 9.04 -31.40 16.34
CA ASP A 564 10.32 -31.61 17.00
C ASP A 564 10.12 -31.77 18.52
N PRO A 565 10.42 -32.95 19.11
CA PRO A 565 10.29 -33.15 20.56
C PRO A 565 11.19 -32.23 21.38
N SER A 566 12.25 -31.67 20.79
CA SER A 566 13.14 -30.70 21.43
C SER A 566 12.62 -29.25 21.36
N ASN A 567 11.60 -28.98 20.53
CA ASN A 567 10.94 -27.68 20.41
C ASN A 567 9.42 -27.85 20.50
N PRO A 568 8.81 -27.73 21.68
CA PRO A 568 7.36 -27.90 21.82
C PRO A 568 6.59 -26.88 20.95
N PRO A 569 5.34 -27.20 20.54
CA PRO A 569 4.48 -26.25 19.84
C PRO A 569 4.36 -24.95 20.63
N LEU A 570 4.11 -23.84 19.93
CA LEU A 570 4.04 -22.50 20.52
C LEU A 570 5.38 -21.97 21.06
N TYR A 571 6.52 -22.36 20.47
CA TYR A 571 7.78 -21.72 20.82
C TYR A 571 7.83 -20.28 20.27
N PRO A 572 8.40 -19.33 21.03
CA PRO A 572 8.51 -17.95 20.58
C PRO A 572 9.71 -17.73 19.64
N TYR A 573 9.49 -17.03 18.53
CA TYR A 573 10.54 -16.47 17.69
C TYR A 573 10.65 -14.95 17.88
N LYS A 574 11.87 -14.41 17.70
CA LYS A 574 12.23 -13.03 18.00
C LYS A 574 11.75 -12.04 16.92
N PRO A 575 11.62 -10.75 17.26
CA PRO A 575 11.45 -9.69 16.27
C PRO A 575 12.61 -9.68 15.25
N GLU A 576 12.29 -9.25 14.04
CA GLU A 576 13.23 -9.04 12.93
C GLU A 576 13.41 -7.53 12.73
N TYR A 577 14.64 -7.08 12.47
CA TYR A 577 14.97 -5.66 12.33
C TYR A 577 15.57 -5.34 10.97
N SER A 578 15.29 -4.14 10.48
CA SER A 578 15.87 -3.59 9.25
C SER A 578 16.46 -2.22 9.53
N ASP A 579 17.79 -2.14 9.52
CA ASP A 579 18.58 -0.92 9.73
C ASP A 579 19.03 -0.35 8.40
N ASN A 580 18.59 0.86 8.07
CA ASN A 580 18.87 1.50 6.79
C ASN A 580 19.66 2.79 6.97
N ILE A 581 20.64 2.98 6.10
CA ILE A 581 21.33 4.25 5.87
C ILE A 581 21.08 4.63 4.41
N GLU A 582 20.57 5.83 4.16
CA GLU A 582 20.41 6.36 2.82
C GLU A 582 20.88 7.80 2.72
N ALA A 583 21.30 8.17 1.51
CA ALA A 583 21.61 9.55 1.15
C ALA A 583 21.11 9.82 -0.26
N GLY A 584 20.65 11.04 -0.50
CA GLY A 584 20.07 11.39 -1.78
C GLY A 584 19.97 12.88 -2.02
N ILE A 585 19.57 13.21 -3.24
CA ILE A 585 19.32 14.56 -3.71
C ILE A 585 17.93 14.63 -4.35
N LYS A 586 17.25 15.75 -4.15
CA LYS A 586 15.99 16.08 -4.80
C LYS A 586 16.11 17.46 -5.43
N ASN A 587 15.81 17.54 -6.72
CA ASN A 587 16.08 18.74 -7.49
C ASN A 587 14.97 19.01 -8.48
N ASN A 588 14.54 20.27 -8.54
CA ASN A 588 13.81 20.80 -9.68
C ASN A 588 14.70 21.77 -10.48
N PHE A 589 14.64 21.67 -11.80
CA PHE A 589 15.39 22.50 -12.76
C PHE A 589 14.44 23.17 -13.77
N PHE A 590 14.95 24.22 -14.42
CA PHE A 590 14.29 24.89 -15.55
C PHE A 590 12.86 25.38 -15.24
N ASN A 591 12.65 26.01 -14.08
CA ASN A 591 11.34 26.42 -13.57
C ASN A 591 10.37 25.23 -13.45
N ASP A 592 10.80 24.20 -12.71
CA ASP A 592 10.11 22.92 -12.48
C ASP A 592 9.65 22.19 -13.75
N ARG A 593 10.39 22.31 -14.86
CA ARG A 593 10.17 21.50 -16.09
C ARG A 593 10.90 20.17 -16.09
N LEU A 594 11.85 20.01 -15.18
CA LEU A 594 12.60 18.78 -14.97
C LEU A 594 12.78 18.58 -13.47
N ARG A 595 12.28 17.45 -12.96
CA ARG A 595 12.51 16.97 -11.60
C ARG A 595 13.41 15.75 -11.66
N VAL A 596 14.47 15.75 -10.86
CA VAL A 596 15.42 14.63 -10.75
C VAL A 596 15.68 14.34 -9.28
N ASN A 597 15.36 13.12 -8.87
CA ASN A 597 15.67 12.59 -7.55
C ASN A 597 16.62 11.40 -7.69
N ILE A 598 17.66 11.37 -6.86
CA ILE A 598 18.63 10.26 -6.82
C ILE A 598 18.84 9.86 -5.37
N THR A 599 18.81 8.57 -5.08
CA THR A 599 19.13 8.01 -3.76
C THR A 599 20.08 6.84 -3.89
N ALA A 600 21.04 6.72 -2.98
CA ALA A 600 21.76 5.49 -2.68
C ALA A 600 21.41 4.99 -1.27
N PHE A 601 21.32 3.68 -1.08
CA PHE A 601 20.94 3.08 0.20
C PHE A 601 21.71 1.80 0.51
N ILE A 602 21.82 1.50 1.80
CA ILE A 602 22.23 0.21 2.33
C ILE A 602 21.35 -0.15 3.53
N THR A 603 20.88 -1.39 3.55
CA THR A 603 20.00 -1.94 4.56
C THR A 603 20.56 -3.25 5.10
N PHE A 604 20.61 -3.38 6.42
CA PHE A 604 21.00 -4.61 7.12
C PHE A 604 19.77 -5.19 7.81
N VAL A 605 19.48 -6.46 7.54
CA VAL A 605 18.42 -7.20 8.22
C VAL A 605 19.04 -8.21 9.17
N THR A 606 18.61 -8.17 10.42
CA THR A 606 19.05 -9.10 11.47
C THR A 606 17.86 -9.88 12.00
N ASP A 607 18.13 -11.12 12.44
CA ASP A 607 17.13 -12.06 12.97
C ASP A 607 15.99 -12.31 11.97
N ALA A 608 16.33 -12.47 10.68
CA ALA A 608 15.33 -12.69 9.65
C ALA A 608 14.53 -13.96 9.93
N GLN A 609 13.21 -13.80 9.99
CA GLN A 609 12.25 -14.87 10.27
C GLN A 609 12.02 -15.67 8.98
N VAL A 610 12.50 -16.90 8.96
CA VAL A 610 12.48 -17.81 7.81
C VAL A 610 11.51 -18.96 8.12
N PRO A 611 10.41 -19.09 7.37
CA PRO A 611 9.58 -20.30 7.41
C PRO A 611 10.41 -21.49 6.95
N THR A 612 10.39 -22.57 7.72
CA THR A 612 11.16 -23.79 7.45
C THR A 612 10.24 -24.98 7.56
N LEU A 613 10.11 -25.77 6.48
CA LEU A 613 9.42 -27.05 6.49
C LEU A 613 10.24 -28.09 7.25
N VAL A 614 9.60 -28.81 8.17
CA VAL A 614 10.18 -29.93 8.92
C VAL A 614 9.53 -31.21 8.40
N LEU A 615 10.36 -32.14 7.95
CA LEU A 615 9.99 -33.48 7.49
C LEU A 615 10.44 -34.52 8.52
N PRO A 616 9.73 -35.66 8.65
CA PRO A 616 8.65 -36.15 7.78
C PRO A 616 7.25 -35.60 8.06
N GLU A 617 7.04 -34.84 9.14
CA GLU A 617 5.69 -34.46 9.58
C GLU A 617 5.04 -33.31 8.78
N ALA A 618 5.76 -32.76 7.79
CA ALA A 618 5.32 -31.69 6.89
C ALA A 618 4.80 -30.43 7.61
N ILE A 619 5.44 -30.06 8.73
CA ILE A 619 5.07 -28.87 9.52
C ILE A 619 6.01 -27.70 9.20
N THR A 620 5.45 -26.51 9.00
CA THR A 620 6.26 -25.29 8.84
C THR A 620 6.45 -24.56 10.16
N ILE A 621 7.71 -24.31 10.53
CA ILE A 621 8.09 -23.52 11.71
C ILE A 621 8.90 -22.29 11.30
N THR A 622 8.74 -21.18 12.03
CA THR A 622 9.45 -19.92 11.74
C THR A 622 10.66 -19.75 12.65
N LYS A 623 11.87 -19.72 12.07
CA LYS A 623 13.12 -19.54 12.81
C LYS A 623 13.81 -18.21 12.45
N ASN A 624 14.48 -17.57 13.41
CA ASN A 624 15.33 -16.40 13.18
C ASN A 624 16.74 -16.81 12.70
N THR A 625 16.85 -17.45 11.54
CA THR A 625 18.12 -18.00 11.04
C THR A 625 18.76 -17.19 9.92
N GLY A 626 18.06 -16.19 9.36
CA GLY A 626 18.57 -15.39 8.26
C GLY A 626 19.24 -14.08 8.68
N LYS A 627 20.29 -13.69 7.94
CA LYS A 627 20.85 -12.33 7.92
C LYS A 627 20.94 -11.88 6.48
N LEU A 628 20.46 -10.68 6.16
CA LEU A 628 20.40 -10.16 4.79
C LEU A 628 21.08 -8.79 4.72
N THR A 629 21.78 -8.52 3.63
CA THR A 629 22.24 -7.16 3.28
C THR A 629 21.65 -6.78 1.94
N SER A 630 20.98 -5.63 1.88
CA SER A 630 20.50 -5.03 0.65
C SER A 630 21.20 -3.70 0.40
N LYS A 631 21.65 -3.45 -0.82
CA LYS A 631 22.25 -2.18 -1.22
C LYS A 631 21.87 -1.85 -2.65
N GLY A 632 21.74 -0.56 -2.95
CA GLY A 632 21.23 -0.16 -4.25
C GLY A 632 21.23 1.33 -4.49
N ALA A 633 20.66 1.69 -5.63
CA ALA A 633 20.48 3.07 -6.06
C ALA A 633 19.12 3.23 -6.75
N GLU A 634 18.60 4.45 -6.72
CA GLU A 634 17.31 4.84 -7.25
C GLU A 634 17.44 6.16 -8.00
N LEU A 635 16.79 6.27 -9.14
CA LEU A 635 16.67 7.46 -9.96
C LEU A 635 15.21 7.63 -10.36
N GLU A 636 14.67 8.83 -10.15
CA GLU A 636 13.36 9.24 -10.63
C GLU A 636 13.50 10.55 -11.40
N VAL A 637 12.95 10.57 -12.60
CA VAL A 637 12.96 11.72 -13.50
C VAL A 637 11.55 11.98 -13.99
N SER A 638 11.06 13.20 -13.81
CA SER A 638 9.84 13.67 -14.46
C SER A 638 10.15 14.92 -15.25
N SER A 639 9.66 15.04 -16.48
CA SER A 639 9.93 16.19 -17.32
C SER A 639 8.80 16.54 -18.29
N THR A 640 8.68 17.82 -18.59
CA THR A 640 7.86 18.37 -19.68
C THR A 640 8.75 19.11 -20.69
N PRO A 641 9.61 18.38 -21.44
CA PRO A 641 10.72 18.97 -22.21
C PRO A 641 10.26 19.87 -23.36
N VAL A 642 9.10 19.57 -23.96
CA VAL A 642 8.43 20.41 -24.96
C VAL A 642 6.93 20.43 -24.68
N LYS A 643 6.23 21.39 -25.27
CA LYS A 643 4.77 21.53 -25.08
C LYS A 643 4.05 20.24 -25.47
N GLY A 644 3.26 19.71 -24.53
CA GLY A 644 2.43 18.52 -24.73
C GLY A 644 3.16 17.19 -24.49
N LEU A 645 4.50 17.16 -24.46
CA LEU A 645 5.26 15.94 -24.15
C LEU A 645 5.56 15.87 -22.65
N GLN A 646 5.12 14.79 -22.00
CA GLN A 646 5.47 14.42 -20.64
C GLN A 646 6.30 13.14 -20.68
N LEU A 647 7.44 13.14 -19.97
CA LEU A 647 8.31 12.00 -19.80
C LEU A 647 8.43 11.68 -18.31
N ASP A 648 8.23 10.42 -17.95
CA ASP A 648 8.53 9.89 -16.62
C ASP A 648 9.52 8.72 -16.79
N TYR A 649 10.64 8.76 -16.09
CA TYR A 649 11.64 7.69 -16.11
C TYR A 649 12.06 7.33 -14.69
N ASN A 650 11.88 6.08 -14.33
CA ASN A 650 12.22 5.53 -13.03
C ASN A 650 13.18 4.36 -13.21
N PHE A 651 14.21 4.32 -12.36
CA PHE A 651 15.22 3.27 -12.38
C PHE A 651 15.60 2.91 -10.94
N GLY A 652 15.65 1.61 -10.66
CA GLY A 652 16.10 1.06 -9.40
C GLY A 652 17.05 -0.11 -9.63
N TYR A 653 18.17 -0.11 -8.94
CA TYR A 653 19.06 -1.25 -8.81
C TYR A 653 19.09 -1.71 -7.36
N THR A 654 18.88 -3.01 -7.11
CA THR A 654 18.93 -3.62 -5.77
C THR A 654 19.75 -4.90 -5.79
N ASN A 655 20.70 -4.99 -4.87
CA ASN A 655 21.45 -6.22 -4.61
C ASN A 655 21.22 -6.68 -3.17
N ALA A 656 20.15 -7.44 -2.97
CA ALA A 656 19.82 -8.09 -1.70
C ALA A 656 20.35 -9.52 -1.67
N LYS A 657 21.25 -9.82 -0.71
CA LYS A 657 21.89 -11.12 -0.53
C LYS A 657 21.91 -11.57 0.91
N TYR A 658 21.69 -12.85 1.13
CA TYR A 658 21.86 -13.47 2.44
C TYR A 658 23.34 -13.56 2.80
N LYS A 659 23.67 -13.15 4.04
CA LYS A 659 24.99 -13.31 4.66
C LYS A 659 25.10 -14.61 5.45
N SER A 660 23.96 -15.13 5.91
CA SER A 660 23.78 -16.46 6.48
C SER A 660 22.30 -16.81 6.32
N LEU A 661 22.00 -18.02 5.87
CA LEU A 661 20.63 -18.49 5.72
C LEU A 661 20.61 -20.00 5.95
N LYS A 662 20.45 -20.39 7.21
CA LYS A 662 20.33 -21.80 7.57
C LYS A 662 18.88 -22.25 7.43
N VAL A 663 18.64 -23.18 6.51
CA VAL A 663 17.33 -23.81 6.27
C VAL A 663 17.44 -25.32 6.42
N SER A 664 16.31 -25.97 6.74
CA SER A 664 16.22 -27.43 6.73
C SER A 664 15.90 -27.90 5.32
N SER A 665 16.63 -28.90 4.82
CA SER A 665 16.37 -29.58 3.56
C SER A 665 16.59 -31.07 3.76
N ASN A 666 15.55 -31.89 3.55
CA ASN A 666 15.59 -33.34 3.75
C ASN A 666 16.13 -33.79 5.12
N GLY A 667 15.86 -33.02 6.17
CA GLY A 667 16.34 -33.30 7.53
C GLY A 667 17.76 -32.80 7.83
N GLU A 668 18.48 -32.27 6.84
CA GLU A 668 19.80 -31.66 7.01
C GLU A 668 19.73 -30.13 7.04
N SER A 669 20.66 -29.50 7.78
CA SER A 669 20.77 -28.04 7.83
C SER A 669 21.73 -27.56 6.74
N ILE A 670 21.21 -26.87 5.72
CA ILE A 670 21.98 -26.27 4.64
C ILE A 670 22.10 -24.75 4.85
N ASP A 671 23.29 -24.18 4.61
CA ASP A 671 23.50 -22.72 4.64
C ASP A 671 23.51 -22.17 3.22
N LEU A 672 22.45 -21.43 2.88
CA LEU A 672 22.23 -20.79 1.57
C LEU A 672 22.90 -19.40 1.51
N ASN A 673 24.08 -19.27 2.11
CA ASN A 673 24.84 -18.03 2.12
C ASN A 673 25.18 -17.58 0.69
N GLY A 674 24.97 -16.29 0.40
CA GLY A 674 25.24 -15.70 -0.91
C GLY A 674 24.04 -15.68 -1.85
N ASN A 675 23.00 -16.48 -1.55
CA ASN A 675 21.75 -16.48 -2.31
C ASN A 675 21.07 -15.11 -2.27
N LYS A 676 20.36 -14.82 -3.35
CA LYS A 676 19.57 -13.61 -3.55
C LYS A 676 18.25 -13.71 -2.81
N GLN A 677 17.77 -12.57 -2.36
CA GLN A 677 16.43 -12.47 -1.79
C GLN A 677 15.37 -12.78 -2.84
N ILE A 678 14.33 -13.52 -2.43
CA ILE A 678 13.16 -13.83 -3.27
C ILE A 678 12.34 -12.58 -3.58
N PHE A 679 11.51 -12.62 -4.64
CA PHE A 679 10.63 -11.51 -5.06
C PHE A 679 11.34 -10.15 -5.18
N THR A 680 12.61 -10.18 -5.59
CA THR A 680 13.47 -9.00 -5.69
C THR A 680 14.18 -8.98 -7.04
N PRO A 681 13.60 -8.34 -8.06
CA PRO A 681 14.31 -8.05 -9.30
C PRO A 681 15.58 -7.24 -9.00
N ASP A 682 16.70 -7.64 -9.58
CA ASP A 682 17.97 -6.93 -9.41
C ASP A 682 17.94 -5.52 -10.05
N VAL A 683 17.15 -5.35 -11.11
CA VAL A 683 16.87 -4.08 -11.77
C VAL A 683 15.37 -3.91 -11.98
N THR A 684 14.88 -2.70 -11.74
CA THR A 684 13.55 -2.24 -12.14
C THR A 684 13.74 -0.97 -12.97
N SER A 685 13.10 -0.88 -14.13
CA SER A 685 13.11 0.34 -14.93
C SER A 685 11.77 0.55 -15.59
N MET A 686 11.33 1.80 -15.65
CA MET A 686 10.11 2.21 -16.30
C MET A 686 10.35 3.53 -17.03
N LEU A 687 9.99 3.58 -18.31
CA LEU A 687 9.96 4.79 -19.12
C LEU A 687 8.54 4.97 -19.65
N ALA A 688 7.93 6.10 -19.35
CA ALA A 688 6.65 6.49 -19.91
C ALA A 688 6.77 7.80 -20.70
N ALA A 689 6.26 7.80 -21.92
CA ALA A 689 6.16 8.98 -22.75
C ALA A 689 4.69 9.22 -23.11
N GLN A 690 4.21 10.43 -22.86
CA GLN A 690 2.85 10.85 -23.21
C GLN A 690 2.89 12.15 -23.99
N TYR A 691 2.27 12.17 -25.17
CA TYR A 691 2.03 13.36 -25.95
C TYR A 691 0.56 13.76 -25.89
N SER A 692 0.30 15.04 -25.58
CA SER A 692 -1.04 15.63 -25.50
C SER A 692 -1.15 16.81 -26.45
N LEU A 693 -1.95 16.64 -27.50
CA LEU A 693 -2.26 17.68 -28.48
C LEU A 693 -3.58 18.35 -28.11
N LEU A 694 -3.52 19.63 -27.74
CA LEU A 694 -4.71 20.43 -27.44
C LEU A 694 -5.42 20.82 -28.74
N LEU A 695 -6.63 20.28 -28.95
CA LEU A 695 -7.46 20.56 -30.13
C LEU A 695 -8.38 21.76 -29.90
N ASN A 696 -8.88 21.95 -28.68
CA ASN A 696 -9.77 23.06 -28.33
C ASN A 696 -9.48 23.59 -26.92
N GLN A 697 -9.13 24.87 -26.80
CA GLN A 697 -8.82 25.52 -25.52
C GLN A 697 -10.05 25.68 -24.61
N LYS A 698 -11.21 26.09 -25.15
CA LYS A 698 -12.40 26.38 -24.34
C LYS A 698 -12.97 25.13 -23.68
N GLN A 699 -13.00 24.01 -24.41
CA GLN A 699 -13.50 22.73 -23.90
C GLN A 699 -12.40 21.83 -23.35
N GLN A 700 -11.15 22.28 -23.37
CA GLN A 700 -9.96 21.51 -22.95
C GLN A 700 -9.86 20.14 -23.63
N VAL A 701 -10.26 20.05 -24.91
CA VAL A 701 -10.23 18.79 -25.66
C VAL A 701 -8.79 18.51 -26.09
N LYS A 702 -8.23 17.40 -25.62
CA LYS A 702 -6.86 16.94 -25.86
C LYS A 702 -6.90 15.57 -26.53
N LEU A 703 -6.19 15.39 -27.64
CA LEU A 703 -5.80 14.07 -28.14
C LEU A 703 -4.57 13.62 -27.36
N VAL A 704 -4.60 12.43 -26.78
CA VAL A 704 -3.55 11.92 -25.90
C VAL A 704 -3.09 10.56 -26.42
N ALA A 705 -1.77 10.42 -26.62
CA ALA A 705 -1.12 9.15 -26.92
C ALA A 705 -0.05 8.91 -25.86
N ARG A 706 0.01 7.68 -25.32
CA ARG A 706 0.97 7.29 -24.29
C ARG A 706 1.53 5.91 -24.58
N ALA A 707 2.84 5.75 -24.39
CA ALA A 707 3.54 4.49 -24.41
C ALA A 707 4.34 4.33 -23.11
N GLU A 708 4.42 3.11 -22.61
CA GLU A 708 5.11 2.77 -21.38
C GLU A 708 5.95 1.52 -21.63
N TRP A 709 7.22 1.60 -21.28
CA TRP A 709 8.18 0.50 -21.32
C TRP A 709 8.60 0.16 -19.90
N PHE A 710 8.54 -1.12 -19.57
CA PHE A 710 8.99 -1.66 -18.30
C PHE A 710 10.07 -2.69 -18.54
N TYR A 711 11.08 -2.70 -17.69
CA TYR A 711 12.12 -3.73 -17.62
C TYR A 711 12.24 -4.21 -16.18
N LEU A 712 12.16 -5.53 -16.03
CA LEU A 712 12.42 -6.22 -14.77
C LEU A 712 13.57 -7.19 -15.00
N GLY A 713 14.56 -7.11 -14.11
CA GLY A 713 15.70 -8.00 -14.13
C GLY A 713 15.42 -9.36 -13.49
N THR A 714 16.49 -10.08 -13.17
CA THR A 714 16.38 -11.48 -12.69
C THR A 714 15.70 -11.51 -11.33
N THR A 715 14.70 -12.37 -11.19
CA THR A 715 13.94 -12.54 -9.94
C THR A 715 13.93 -14.01 -9.53
N TYR A 716 14.12 -14.28 -8.25
CA TYR A 716 14.05 -15.63 -7.66
C TYR A 716 12.78 -15.78 -6.82
N PHE A 717 12.25 -17.01 -6.73
CA PHE A 717 10.99 -17.29 -6.04
C PHE A 717 11.14 -18.23 -4.84
N ASP A 718 12.24 -18.97 -4.77
CA ASP A 718 12.59 -19.86 -3.68
C ASP A 718 13.94 -19.46 -3.04
N LEU A 719 14.10 -19.78 -1.75
CA LEU A 719 15.30 -19.42 -0.99
C LEU A 719 16.57 -20.09 -1.53
N ALA A 720 16.44 -21.28 -2.13
CA ALA A 720 17.55 -21.99 -2.78
C ALA A 720 17.94 -21.39 -4.14
N ASN A 721 17.13 -20.47 -4.67
CA ASN A 721 17.32 -19.80 -5.97
C ASN A 721 17.29 -20.75 -7.18
N ASN A 722 16.54 -21.86 -7.07
CA ASN A 722 16.35 -22.82 -8.15
C ASN A 722 15.27 -22.38 -9.15
N ILE A 723 14.25 -21.67 -8.67
CA ILE A 723 13.15 -21.14 -9.48
C ILE A 723 13.41 -19.66 -9.72
N SER A 724 13.63 -19.31 -10.98
CA SER A 724 13.94 -17.94 -11.38
C SER A 724 13.19 -17.51 -12.63
N GLN A 725 12.97 -16.21 -12.72
CA GLN A 725 12.50 -15.53 -13.92
C GLN A 725 13.67 -14.75 -14.51
N SER A 726 14.05 -15.10 -15.74
CA SER A 726 15.01 -14.32 -16.53
C SER A 726 14.48 -12.91 -16.81
N PRO A 727 15.36 -11.91 -17.04
CA PRO A 727 14.95 -10.55 -17.33
C PRO A 727 13.93 -10.46 -18.47
N TYR A 728 12.96 -9.56 -18.33
CA TYR A 728 11.91 -9.39 -19.31
C TYR A 728 11.48 -7.93 -19.43
N GLN A 729 10.77 -7.64 -20.52
CA GLN A 729 10.26 -6.32 -20.82
C GLN A 729 8.76 -6.40 -21.09
N LEU A 730 8.05 -5.34 -20.70
CA LEU A 730 6.65 -5.16 -21.01
C LEU A 730 6.44 -3.83 -21.71
N LEU A 731 5.52 -3.81 -22.66
CA LEU A 731 5.09 -2.61 -23.36
C LEU A 731 3.59 -2.41 -23.14
N ASN A 732 3.20 -1.23 -22.69
CA ASN A 732 1.82 -0.81 -22.56
C ASN A 732 1.57 0.45 -23.40
N THR A 733 0.34 0.66 -23.82
CA THR A 733 -0.05 1.88 -24.52
C THR A 733 -1.49 2.27 -24.23
N ARG A 734 -1.77 3.56 -24.38
CA ARG A 734 -3.14 4.07 -24.49
C ARG A 734 -3.21 5.25 -25.44
N ILE A 735 -4.30 5.34 -26.18
CA ILE A 735 -4.60 6.45 -27.09
C ILE A 735 -6.06 6.85 -26.94
N GLY A 736 -6.36 8.14 -26.96
CA GLY A 736 -7.71 8.60 -26.76
C GLY A 736 -7.87 10.10 -26.73
N VAL A 737 -9.09 10.52 -26.40
CA VAL A 737 -9.47 11.92 -26.27
C VAL A 737 -9.86 12.18 -24.83
N SER A 738 -9.36 13.29 -24.28
CA SER A 738 -9.71 13.77 -22.94
C SER A 738 -10.28 15.18 -23.04
N SER A 739 -11.27 15.51 -22.21
CA SER A 739 -11.89 16.83 -22.15
C SER A 739 -12.21 17.20 -20.70
N LYS A 740 -12.82 18.38 -20.50
CA LYS A 740 -13.29 18.79 -19.17
C LYS A 740 -14.31 17.82 -18.56
N HIS A 741 -15.18 17.21 -19.38
CA HIS A 741 -16.35 16.44 -18.93
C HIS A 741 -16.30 14.96 -19.29
N ALA A 742 -15.45 14.56 -20.24
CA ALA A 742 -15.40 13.18 -20.67
C ALA A 742 -14.01 12.76 -21.17
N ASP A 743 -13.65 11.51 -20.93
CA ASP A 743 -12.47 10.84 -21.45
C ASP A 743 -12.89 9.56 -22.19
N LEU A 744 -12.34 9.31 -23.37
CA LEU A 744 -12.46 8.05 -24.11
C LEU A 744 -11.07 7.56 -24.49
N PHE A 745 -10.70 6.37 -24.02
CA PHE A 745 -9.38 5.78 -24.26
C PHE A 745 -9.45 4.34 -24.70
N PHE A 746 -8.70 4.01 -25.74
CA PHE A 746 -8.31 2.66 -26.11
C PHE A 746 -6.96 2.35 -25.45
N TRP A 747 -6.81 1.16 -24.91
CA TRP A 747 -5.60 0.78 -24.18
C TRP A 747 -5.22 -0.67 -24.44
N ALA A 748 -3.94 -0.95 -24.25
CA ALA A 748 -3.38 -2.29 -24.26
C ALA A 748 -2.25 -2.40 -23.23
N ARG A 749 -2.22 -3.49 -22.47
CA ARG A 749 -1.13 -3.85 -21.54
C ARG A 749 -0.49 -5.15 -21.97
N ASN A 750 0.82 -5.26 -21.80
CA ASN A 750 1.61 -6.38 -22.29
C ASN A 750 1.35 -6.62 -23.79
N ILE A 751 1.52 -5.60 -24.62
CA ILE A 751 1.14 -5.66 -26.06
C ILE A 751 1.89 -6.75 -26.83
N THR A 752 3.08 -7.10 -26.36
CA THR A 752 3.94 -8.17 -26.90
C THR A 752 3.53 -9.56 -26.45
N ASP A 753 2.51 -9.68 -25.59
CA ASP A 753 2.00 -10.95 -25.06
C ASP A 753 3.10 -11.81 -24.41
N LYS A 754 3.95 -11.14 -23.62
CA LYS A 754 5.06 -11.80 -22.93
C LYS A 754 4.52 -12.63 -21.78
N HIS A 755 4.79 -13.94 -21.79
CA HIS A 755 4.58 -14.80 -20.62
C HIS A 755 5.80 -14.73 -19.69
N TYR A 756 5.52 -14.68 -18.38
CA TYR A 756 6.51 -14.66 -17.33
C TYR A 756 5.89 -15.14 -16.01
N ILE A 757 6.73 -15.61 -15.09
CA ILE A 757 6.33 -16.06 -13.76
C ILE A 757 5.90 -14.83 -12.94
N ALA A 758 4.64 -14.84 -12.49
CA ALA A 758 4.14 -13.87 -11.52
C ALA A 758 4.53 -14.27 -10.09
N TYR A 759 4.39 -15.55 -9.79
CA TYR A 759 4.64 -16.12 -8.47
C TYR A 759 5.03 -17.58 -8.62
N ALA A 760 5.87 -18.09 -7.72
CA ALA A 760 6.10 -19.52 -7.58
C ALA A 760 6.32 -19.88 -6.11
N TYR A 761 5.95 -21.09 -5.75
CA TYR A 761 6.26 -21.70 -4.46
C TYR A 761 7.54 -22.53 -4.55
N ASP A 762 8.20 -22.72 -3.41
CA ASP A 762 9.46 -23.47 -3.29
C ASP A 762 9.34 -24.96 -3.63
N PHE A 763 8.13 -25.52 -3.59
CA PHE A 763 7.82 -26.88 -4.06
C PHE A 763 7.55 -26.97 -5.58
N GLY A 764 7.76 -25.91 -6.36
CA GLY A 764 7.76 -25.95 -7.82
C GLY A 764 6.44 -25.58 -8.50
N ALA A 765 5.41 -25.22 -7.74
CA ALA A 765 4.14 -24.72 -8.28
C ALA A 765 4.27 -23.26 -8.75
N VAL A 766 3.94 -23.01 -10.02
CA VAL A 766 4.16 -21.75 -10.73
C VAL A 766 2.85 -21.12 -11.17
N HIS A 767 2.73 -19.81 -10.98
CA HIS A 767 1.66 -18.97 -11.51
C HIS A 767 2.24 -18.02 -12.56
N LEU A 768 1.76 -18.09 -13.81
CA LEU A 768 2.08 -17.11 -14.84
C LEU A 768 1.24 -15.84 -14.69
N ALA A 769 1.86 -14.70 -15.01
CA ALA A 769 1.21 -13.41 -15.02
C ALA A 769 0.11 -13.28 -16.10
N ASP A 770 -0.75 -12.28 -15.91
CA ASP A 770 -1.86 -11.97 -16.83
C ASP A 770 -1.37 -11.83 -18.29
N PRO A 771 -2.08 -12.42 -19.28
CA PRO A 771 -1.74 -12.28 -20.70
C PRO A 771 -1.96 -10.84 -21.18
N ARG A 772 -1.73 -10.60 -22.47
CA ARG A 772 -2.09 -9.31 -23.08
C ARG A 772 -3.55 -8.95 -22.81
N THR A 773 -3.77 -7.76 -22.26
CA THR A 773 -5.11 -7.21 -22.07
C THR A 773 -5.32 -5.96 -22.93
N ILE A 774 -6.45 -5.89 -23.60
CA ILE A 774 -6.86 -4.77 -24.45
C ILE A 774 -8.28 -4.35 -24.09
N GLY A 775 -8.57 -3.06 -24.24
CA GLY A 775 -9.91 -2.58 -23.93
C GLY A 775 -10.13 -1.11 -24.21
N VAL A 776 -11.33 -0.67 -23.82
CA VAL A 776 -11.83 0.68 -23.99
C VAL A 776 -12.37 1.17 -22.66
N SER A 777 -12.04 2.42 -22.33
CA SER A 777 -12.52 3.10 -21.13
C SER A 777 -13.22 4.40 -21.54
N LEU A 778 -14.45 4.59 -21.07
CA LEU A 778 -15.22 5.83 -21.15
C LEU A 778 -15.44 6.35 -19.74
N MET A 779 -15.04 7.58 -19.45
CA MET A 779 -15.29 8.26 -18.18
C MET A 779 -16.02 9.56 -18.42
N ALA A 780 -17.10 9.80 -17.68
CA ALA A 780 -17.77 11.10 -17.57
C ALA A 780 -17.42 11.74 -16.21
N LYS A 781 -17.26 13.05 -16.18
CA LYS A 781 -16.92 13.88 -15.00
C LYS A 781 -17.89 15.06 -14.94
N PHE A 782 -18.44 15.33 -13.76
CA PHE A 782 -19.43 16.39 -13.55
C PHE A 782 -19.24 17.09 -12.21
#